data_AF-A0A1V4EP03-F1
#
_entry.id   AF-A0A1V4EP03-F1
#
_cell.length_a   1.000
_cell.length_b   1.000
_cell.length_c   1.000
_cell.angle_alpha   90.00
_cell.angle_beta   90.00
_cell.angle_gamma   90.00
#
_symmetry.space_group_name_H-M   'P 1'
#
loop_
_entity.id
_entity.type
_entity.pdbx_description
1 polymer ?
#
loop_
_entity_poly.entity_id
_entity_poly.type
_entity_poly.pdbx_seq_one_letter_code
_entity_poly.pdbx_strand_id
1 'polypeptide(L)'
;MRQRSARAGELAPALVTAFAHASDDVRRRAVRIALRHAAAFGADAKVIADAVPLLPAELGRELAAVFGGEVAAEETPEPFTPVPLPVLPEPGPFPAPAVDRTAGELHGWAACEQWLAGFVERVGRDRAALRETLTPVFRDSFPYLYGLERWLDPEAWIAALAKEVIAPGADPGVPDPEPVDPWAGSSFSVRVSAVPPEETDDHEDGPEDQDGPEDEDGSEDEAAPGPAFGDLPEHVREEIFRQILEIGVSAERVAAMRDGRPVPPRDPGEPEFPVGIIYSGFRPLFGKPEEPDPAVEFRRRARLPEPAHVSPPHMFLLHRLSEIYRALREGTLPPVLLATPTVTTGHLDPGVLVDRLELCAAAGVEPLPADLQQALLRLPRGAHPLVAERAGRVGSRAASAVAAWLARGGLPDPEAGLKWGYIQDAREHLFEERDPGHVEQVRLVPVLRAEPTGHPLIDELLREPPKWRWDDHGYAMGWWPSILPSHREVVSVNYLPHLLYQWNQPGVYPPYLEALADADGPVGDATALILAYFLAERRPDPVPVLLRMTSRGALDAEAVGRQLALLIRHTWFELRPVLASLREAAHQGAHEQVWEILRSLLPDLLPSAGERPNVTHTEAVTLAADLAAWVGARGEIPVVSAHAATGRASRGSRFARECARLRDLLAG
;
A
#
# COMPACT_ATOMS: atom_id res chain seq x y z
N MET A 1 34.64 -51.18 44.48
CA MET A 1 34.60 -50.83 43.05
C MET A 1 34.35 -52.04 42.13
N ARG A 2 33.45 -52.99 42.50
CA ARG A 2 33.16 -54.22 41.72
C ARG A 2 31.67 -54.49 41.41
N GLN A 3 30.74 -53.63 41.86
CA GLN A 3 29.29 -53.83 41.67
C GLN A 3 28.67 -53.10 40.46
N ARG A 4 29.44 -52.29 39.73
CA ARG A 4 28.93 -51.51 38.57
C ARG A 4 29.03 -52.23 37.23
N SER A 5 29.81 -53.31 37.13
CA SER A 5 30.03 -54.04 35.88
C SER A 5 28.97 -55.12 35.59
N ALA A 6 28.21 -55.56 36.60
CA ALA A 6 27.28 -56.68 36.47
C ALA A 6 25.89 -56.31 35.89
N ARG A 7 25.56 -55.01 35.75
CA ARG A 7 24.24 -54.53 35.28
C ARG A 7 24.23 -53.97 33.86
N ALA A 8 25.38 -53.87 33.19
CA ALA A 8 25.43 -53.32 31.83
C ALA A 8 24.86 -54.31 30.79
N GLY A 9 25.14 -55.61 30.96
CA GLY A 9 24.57 -56.68 30.12
C GLY A 9 23.04 -56.73 30.11
N GLU A 10 22.41 -56.51 31.28
CA GLU A 10 20.95 -56.44 31.43
C GLU A 10 20.30 -55.30 30.62
N LEU A 11 21.06 -54.28 30.24
CA LEU A 11 20.58 -53.13 29.46
C LEU A 11 20.80 -53.27 27.96
N ALA A 12 21.56 -54.27 27.49
CA ALA A 12 21.85 -54.45 26.07
C ALA A 12 20.57 -54.60 25.21
N PRO A 13 19.55 -55.40 25.60
CA PRO A 13 18.30 -55.48 24.84
C PRO A 13 17.54 -54.16 24.75
N ALA A 14 17.57 -53.34 25.81
CA ALA A 14 16.92 -52.03 25.82
C ALA A 14 17.62 -51.03 24.87
N LEU A 15 18.95 -51.11 24.77
CA LEU A 15 19.72 -50.32 23.82
C LEU A 15 19.46 -50.74 22.37
N VAL A 16 19.34 -52.05 22.10
CA VAL A 16 18.96 -52.57 20.78
C VAL A 16 17.59 -52.03 20.35
N THR A 17 16.59 -52.06 21.24
CA THR A 17 15.27 -51.45 20.97
C THR A 17 15.38 -49.95 20.70
N ALA A 18 16.25 -49.24 21.42
CA ALA A 18 16.47 -47.81 21.20
C ALA A 18 17.23 -47.50 19.90
N PHE A 19 18.08 -48.41 19.41
CA PHE A 19 18.74 -48.29 18.11
C PHE A 19 17.74 -48.39 16.95
N ALA A 20 16.72 -49.24 17.07
CA ALA A 20 15.64 -49.36 16.10
C ALA A 20 14.57 -48.26 16.19
N HIS A 21 14.70 -47.30 17.11
CA HIS A 21 13.68 -46.28 17.32
C HIS A 21 13.64 -45.28 16.14
N ALA A 22 12.44 -44.83 15.74
CA ALA A 22 12.27 -43.85 14.66
C ALA A 22 12.88 -42.46 14.94
N SER A 23 13.27 -42.16 16.19
CA SER A 23 13.75 -40.85 16.61
C SER A 23 15.28 -40.83 16.64
N ASP A 24 15.87 -39.89 15.91
CA ASP A 24 17.31 -39.78 15.79
C ASP A 24 18.00 -39.40 17.11
N ASP A 25 17.35 -38.58 17.94
CA ASP A 25 17.86 -38.21 19.26
C ASP A 25 17.92 -39.41 20.22
N VAL A 26 16.91 -40.28 20.14
CA VAL A 26 16.86 -41.52 20.92
C VAL A 26 18.00 -42.45 20.50
N ARG A 27 18.19 -42.67 19.19
CA ARG A 27 19.30 -43.47 18.66
C ARG A 27 20.66 -42.91 19.06
N ARG A 28 20.91 -41.60 18.89
CA ARG A 28 22.17 -40.94 19.31
C ARG A 28 22.43 -41.06 20.81
N ARG A 29 21.40 -40.93 21.63
CA ARG A 29 21.54 -41.04 23.09
C ARG A 29 21.84 -42.48 23.48
N ALA A 30 21.18 -43.45 22.86
CA ALA A 30 21.47 -44.87 23.04
C ALA A 30 22.91 -45.20 22.64
N VAL A 31 23.38 -44.74 21.48
CA VAL A 31 24.75 -44.96 20.99
C VAL A 31 25.78 -44.37 21.96
N ARG A 32 25.57 -43.12 22.43
CA ARG A 32 26.44 -42.50 23.45
C ARG A 32 26.46 -43.27 24.76
N ILE A 33 25.33 -43.82 25.20
CA ILE A 33 25.24 -44.64 26.42
C ILE A 33 26.00 -45.96 26.21
N ALA A 34 25.82 -46.63 25.08
CA ALA A 34 26.53 -47.85 24.73
C ALA A 34 28.05 -47.64 24.71
N LEU A 35 28.53 -46.61 24.00
CA LEU A 35 29.95 -46.28 23.90
C LEU A 35 30.57 -45.91 25.26
N ARG A 36 29.86 -45.13 26.09
CA ARG A 36 30.33 -44.75 27.44
C ARG A 36 30.54 -45.96 28.36
N HIS A 37 29.77 -47.02 28.16
CA HIS A 37 29.79 -48.22 28.98
C HIS A 37 30.42 -49.42 28.27
N ALA A 38 31.16 -49.22 27.16
CA ALA A 38 31.70 -50.27 26.31
C ALA A 38 32.47 -51.36 27.07
N ALA A 39 33.37 -50.98 27.99
CA ALA A 39 34.17 -51.92 28.78
C ALA A 39 33.34 -52.79 29.76
N ALA A 40 32.09 -52.39 30.05
CA ALA A 40 31.22 -53.09 31.00
C ALA A 40 30.32 -54.15 30.33
N PHE A 41 30.22 -54.19 29.00
CA PHE A 41 29.35 -55.14 28.29
C PHE A 41 29.93 -56.56 28.18
N GLY A 42 31.25 -56.74 28.23
CA GLY A 42 31.86 -58.08 28.27
C GLY A 42 31.31 -59.03 27.18
N ALA A 43 30.69 -60.13 27.60
CA ALA A 43 30.12 -61.14 26.70
C ALA A 43 28.89 -60.64 25.90
N ASP A 44 28.20 -59.60 26.38
CA ASP A 44 27.01 -59.03 25.74
C ASP A 44 27.36 -57.98 24.67
N ALA A 45 28.66 -57.70 24.45
CA ALA A 45 29.14 -56.82 23.39
C ALA A 45 28.68 -57.28 21.99
N LYS A 46 28.52 -58.60 21.80
CA LYS A 46 28.01 -59.18 20.55
C LYS A 46 26.56 -58.76 20.26
N VAL A 47 25.72 -58.62 21.29
CA VAL A 47 24.32 -58.18 21.14
C VAL A 47 24.24 -56.74 20.62
N ILE A 48 25.18 -55.89 21.04
CA ILE A 48 25.30 -54.52 20.54
C ILE A 48 25.86 -54.49 19.12
N ALA A 49 26.85 -55.34 18.81
CA ALA A 49 27.45 -55.47 17.47
C ALA A 49 26.43 -55.96 16.42
N ASP A 50 25.60 -56.95 16.76
CA ASP A 50 24.56 -57.49 15.87
C ASP A 50 23.43 -56.47 15.58
N ALA A 51 23.32 -55.42 16.40
CA ALA A 51 22.33 -54.35 16.27
C ALA A 51 22.86 -53.10 15.52
N VAL A 52 24.14 -53.08 15.14
CA VAL A 52 24.75 -51.99 14.34
C VAL A 52 23.99 -51.71 13.04
N PRO A 53 23.50 -52.72 12.27
CA PRO A 53 22.72 -52.47 11.05
C PRO A 53 21.40 -51.73 11.27
N LEU A 54 20.90 -51.65 12.52
CA LEU A 54 19.67 -50.92 12.86
C LEU A 54 19.90 -49.40 12.92
N LEU A 55 21.16 -48.96 12.91
CA LEU A 55 21.54 -47.55 12.99
C LEU A 55 21.84 -46.99 11.60
N PRO A 56 21.56 -45.70 11.36
CA PRO A 56 22.08 -44.98 10.19
C PRO A 56 23.60 -45.10 10.10
N ALA A 57 24.14 -45.14 8.87
CA ALA A 57 25.55 -45.45 8.58
C ALA A 57 26.57 -44.65 9.41
N GLU A 58 26.31 -43.37 9.70
CA GLU A 58 27.17 -42.52 10.53
C GLU A 58 27.27 -43.02 11.98
N LEU A 59 26.13 -43.30 12.62
CA LEU A 59 26.06 -43.80 13.99
C LEU A 59 26.49 -45.27 14.09
N GLY A 60 26.16 -46.05 13.06
CA GLY A 60 26.62 -47.43 12.91
C GLY A 60 28.15 -47.50 12.84
N ARG A 61 28.82 -46.61 12.11
CA ARG A 61 30.30 -46.51 12.07
C ARG A 61 30.90 -46.22 13.44
N GLU A 62 30.33 -45.27 14.18
CA GLU A 62 30.81 -44.91 15.53
C GLU A 62 30.70 -46.09 16.50
N LEU A 63 29.58 -46.82 16.45
CA LEU A 63 29.33 -47.96 17.32
C LEU A 63 30.15 -49.20 16.90
N ALA A 64 30.25 -49.47 15.59
CA ALA A 64 31.01 -50.58 15.03
C ALA A 64 32.52 -50.46 15.29
N ALA A 65 33.06 -49.24 15.36
CA ALA A 65 34.46 -49.00 15.70
C ALA A 65 34.86 -49.53 17.09
N VAL A 66 33.89 -49.69 18.00
CA VAL A 66 34.14 -50.14 19.38
C VAL A 66 33.63 -51.56 19.63
N PHE A 67 32.46 -51.91 19.10
CA PHE A 67 31.82 -53.21 19.34
C PHE A 67 31.97 -54.21 18.18
N GLY A 68 32.43 -53.78 17.01
CA GLY A 68 32.33 -54.53 15.76
C GLY A 68 30.90 -54.51 15.19
N GLY A 69 30.67 -55.25 14.11
CA GLY A 69 29.37 -55.34 13.44
C GLY A 69 29.39 -54.75 12.02
N GLU A 70 28.43 -55.17 11.21
CA GLU A 70 28.27 -54.68 9.83
C GLU A 70 27.49 -53.36 9.86
N VAL A 71 28.06 -52.31 9.27
CA VAL A 71 27.38 -51.02 9.17
C VAL A 71 26.39 -51.10 8.03
N ALA A 72 25.15 -50.63 8.26
CA ALA A 72 24.17 -50.49 7.20
C ALA A 72 24.75 -49.71 6.01
N ALA A 73 24.48 -50.19 4.79
CA ALA A 73 24.86 -49.47 3.58
C ALA A 73 24.30 -48.05 3.66
N GLU A 74 25.11 -47.06 3.27
CA GLU A 74 24.69 -45.67 3.21
C GLU A 74 23.56 -45.60 2.17
N GLU A 75 22.31 -45.40 2.65
CA GLU A 75 21.18 -45.09 1.77
C GLU A 75 21.57 -43.82 1.01
N THR A 76 22.01 -44.02 -0.24
CA THR A 76 22.28 -42.90 -1.13
C THR A 76 20.91 -42.31 -1.44
N PRO A 77 20.62 -41.06 -1.05
CA PRO A 77 19.34 -40.46 -1.37
C PRO A 77 19.13 -40.58 -2.88
N GLU A 78 17.93 -40.97 -3.30
CA GLU A 78 17.62 -40.98 -4.72
C GLU A 78 17.95 -39.58 -5.29
N PRO A 79 18.68 -39.51 -6.42
CA PRO A 79 19.07 -38.22 -6.98
C PRO A 79 17.81 -37.41 -7.29
N PHE A 80 17.77 -36.18 -6.77
CA PHE A 80 16.69 -35.26 -7.07
C PHE A 80 16.53 -35.14 -8.59
N THR A 81 15.32 -35.37 -9.06
CA THR A 81 14.96 -35.19 -10.47
C THR A 81 14.15 -33.90 -10.57
N PRO A 82 14.69 -32.84 -11.19
CA PRO A 82 13.98 -31.57 -11.32
C PRO A 82 12.63 -31.75 -12.02
N VAL A 83 11.57 -31.26 -11.38
CA VAL A 83 10.25 -31.14 -12.00
C VAL A 83 10.26 -29.85 -12.85
N PRO A 84 9.87 -29.89 -14.14
CA PRO A 84 9.76 -28.67 -14.93
C PRO A 84 8.69 -27.74 -14.33
N LEU A 85 8.94 -26.44 -14.40
CA LEU A 85 7.95 -25.44 -13.98
C LEU A 85 6.62 -25.65 -14.72
N PRO A 86 5.47 -25.47 -14.05
CA PRO A 86 4.18 -25.59 -14.70
C PRO A 86 4.04 -24.50 -15.76
N VAL A 87 3.51 -24.87 -16.93
CA VAL A 87 3.09 -23.90 -17.96
C VAL A 87 1.76 -23.33 -17.52
N LEU A 88 1.73 -22.04 -17.19
CA LEU A 88 0.50 -21.36 -16.81
C LEU A 88 -0.12 -20.66 -18.02
N PRO A 89 -1.46 -20.56 -18.06
CA PRO A 89 -2.14 -19.90 -19.16
C PRO A 89 -1.82 -18.40 -19.16
N GLU A 90 -1.46 -17.91 -20.34
CA GLU A 90 -1.35 -16.48 -20.59
C GLU A 90 -2.73 -15.81 -20.51
N PRO A 91 -2.80 -14.53 -20.12
CA PRO A 91 -4.04 -13.77 -20.13
C PRO A 91 -4.72 -13.76 -21.50
N GLY A 92 -6.03 -13.96 -21.51
CA GLY A 92 -6.84 -14.06 -22.72
C GLY A 92 -7.36 -12.71 -23.24
N PRO A 93 -8.08 -12.71 -24.37
CA PRO A 93 -8.76 -11.50 -24.86
C PRO A 93 -9.83 -11.04 -23.87
N PHE A 94 -10.00 -9.72 -23.74
CA PHE A 94 -11.04 -9.14 -22.91
C PHE A 94 -12.44 -9.45 -23.49
N PRO A 95 -13.44 -9.78 -22.66
CA PRO A 95 -14.80 -10.07 -23.14
C PRO A 95 -15.42 -8.91 -23.92
N ALA A 96 -16.22 -9.24 -24.95
CA ALA A 96 -16.90 -8.25 -25.77
C ALA A 96 -17.92 -7.40 -24.96
N PRO A 97 -18.15 -6.13 -25.30
CA PRO A 97 -19.10 -5.25 -24.59
C PRO A 97 -20.50 -5.85 -24.42
N ALA A 98 -21.10 -5.70 -23.22
CA ALA A 98 -22.40 -6.29 -22.88
C ALA A 98 -23.11 -5.44 -21.81
N VAL A 99 -24.44 -5.32 -21.86
CA VAL A 99 -25.24 -4.51 -20.90
C VAL A 99 -26.32 -5.33 -20.18
N ASP A 100 -26.53 -6.57 -20.60
CA ASP A 100 -27.46 -7.56 -20.09
C ASP A 100 -26.90 -8.24 -18.84
N ARG A 101 -26.68 -7.45 -17.79
CA ARG A 101 -26.19 -7.89 -16.48
C ARG A 101 -27.12 -7.40 -15.39
N THR A 102 -27.33 -8.21 -14.36
CA THR A 102 -27.99 -7.76 -13.13
C THR A 102 -27.03 -6.92 -12.27
N ALA A 103 -27.57 -6.10 -11.36
CA ALA A 103 -26.74 -5.30 -10.47
C ALA A 103 -25.76 -6.16 -9.63
N GLY A 104 -26.21 -7.35 -9.18
CA GLY A 104 -25.36 -8.31 -8.45
C GLY A 104 -24.43 -9.15 -9.32
N GLU A 105 -24.44 -9.00 -10.65
CA GLU A 105 -23.45 -9.61 -11.55
C GLU A 105 -22.34 -8.62 -11.92
N LEU A 106 -22.50 -7.35 -11.57
CA LEU A 106 -21.50 -6.29 -11.78
C LEU A 106 -20.48 -6.24 -10.64
N HIS A 107 -20.03 -7.42 -10.22
CA HIS A 107 -18.97 -7.53 -9.24
C HIS A 107 -17.62 -7.69 -9.94
N GLY A 108 -16.65 -6.90 -9.50
CA GLY A 108 -15.30 -6.90 -10.04
C GLY A 108 -15.16 -6.06 -11.31
N TRP A 109 -13.91 -5.65 -11.55
CA TRP A 109 -13.60 -4.63 -12.56
C TRP A 109 -13.95 -5.04 -13.99
N ALA A 110 -13.79 -6.31 -14.35
CA ALA A 110 -14.01 -6.79 -15.71
C ALA A 110 -15.48 -6.71 -16.14
N ALA A 111 -16.41 -7.10 -15.26
CA ALA A 111 -17.84 -7.01 -15.53
C ALA A 111 -18.28 -5.55 -15.71
N CYS A 112 -17.74 -4.65 -14.88
CA CYS A 112 -18.03 -3.23 -14.95
C CYS A 112 -17.45 -2.56 -16.21
N GLU A 113 -16.21 -2.87 -16.61
CA GLU A 113 -15.63 -2.35 -17.87
C GLU A 113 -16.39 -2.86 -19.10
N GLN A 114 -16.81 -4.13 -19.10
CA GLN A 114 -17.65 -4.71 -20.14
C GLN A 114 -18.99 -3.96 -20.24
N TRP A 115 -19.59 -3.64 -19.08
CA TRP A 115 -20.84 -2.91 -18.97
C TRP A 115 -20.72 -1.46 -19.44
N LEU A 116 -19.70 -0.72 -18.98
CA LEU A 116 -19.46 0.66 -19.37
C LEU A 116 -19.26 0.79 -20.88
N ALA A 117 -18.46 -0.09 -21.48
CA ALA A 117 -18.23 -0.11 -22.93
C ALA A 117 -19.55 -0.35 -23.69
N GLY A 118 -20.33 -1.35 -23.27
CA GLY A 118 -21.60 -1.68 -23.93
C GLY A 118 -22.67 -0.61 -23.72
N PHE A 119 -22.66 0.04 -22.56
CA PHE A 119 -23.57 1.13 -22.20
C PHE A 119 -23.33 2.33 -23.10
N VAL A 120 -22.10 2.85 -23.16
CA VAL A 120 -21.74 4.02 -23.98
C VAL A 120 -22.06 3.77 -25.46
N GLU A 121 -21.72 2.60 -25.99
CA GLU A 121 -22.00 2.24 -27.38
C GLU A 121 -23.51 2.23 -27.71
N ARG A 122 -24.36 1.79 -26.76
CA ARG A 122 -25.81 1.66 -26.98
C ARG A 122 -26.58 2.95 -26.72
N VAL A 123 -26.14 3.80 -25.78
CA VAL A 123 -26.82 5.07 -25.46
C VAL A 123 -26.99 5.94 -26.70
N GLY A 124 -25.95 6.03 -27.54
CA GLY A 124 -25.98 6.83 -28.76
C GLY A 124 -26.75 6.20 -29.93
N ARG A 125 -26.96 4.88 -29.91
CA ARG A 125 -27.62 4.14 -31.01
C ARG A 125 -29.12 3.97 -30.82
N ASP A 126 -29.52 3.49 -29.64
CA ASP A 126 -30.93 3.22 -29.31
C ASP A 126 -31.17 3.35 -27.79
N ARG A 127 -31.37 4.59 -27.35
CA ARG A 127 -31.63 4.91 -25.94
C ARG A 127 -32.94 4.30 -25.44
N ALA A 128 -33.92 4.06 -26.31
CA ALA A 128 -35.21 3.49 -25.92
C ALA A 128 -35.07 1.99 -25.61
N ALA A 129 -34.43 1.22 -26.51
CA ALA A 129 -34.16 -0.21 -26.26
C ALA A 129 -33.23 -0.40 -25.05
N LEU A 130 -32.24 0.49 -24.86
CA LEU A 130 -31.40 0.46 -23.68
C LEU A 130 -32.21 0.71 -22.40
N ARG A 131 -33.13 1.68 -22.40
CA ARG A 131 -34.02 1.94 -21.26
C ARG A 131 -34.88 0.74 -20.91
N GLU A 132 -35.44 0.04 -21.89
CA GLU A 132 -36.20 -1.20 -21.67
C GLU A 132 -35.34 -2.30 -21.03
N THR A 133 -34.08 -2.43 -21.48
CA THR A 133 -33.13 -3.41 -20.95
C THR A 133 -32.75 -3.12 -19.49
N LEU A 134 -32.46 -1.86 -19.15
CA LEU A 134 -31.97 -1.47 -17.83
C LEU A 134 -33.07 -1.38 -16.77
N THR A 135 -34.31 -1.10 -17.18
CA THR A 135 -35.43 -0.84 -16.28
C THR A 135 -35.68 -1.95 -15.24
N PRO A 136 -35.78 -3.25 -15.61
CA PRO A 136 -36.07 -4.32 -14.66
C PRO A 136 -34.96 -4.53 -13.62
N VAL A 137 -33.73 -4.14 -13.95
CA VAL A 137 -32.56 -4.35 -13.10
C VAL A 137 -32.34 -3.17 -12.16
N PHE A 138 -32.38 -1.94 -12.69
CA PHE A 138 -31.86 -0.77 -11.97
C PHE A 138 -32.91 0.15 -11.37
N ARG A 139 -34.18 0.10 -11.82
CA ARG A 139 -35.23 1.05 -11.39
C ARG A 139 -35.31 1.12 -9.86
N ASP A 140 -35.50 -0.03 -9.21
CA ASP A 140 -35.70 -0.14 -7.77
C ASP A 140 -34.41 -0.49 -6.99
N SER A 141 -33.28 -0.62 -7.69
CA SER A 141 -31.95 -0.78 -7.08
C SER A 141 -31.46 0.52 -6.44
N PHE A 142 -30.57 0.45 -5.45
CA PHE A 142 -29.92 1.60 -4.80
C PHE A 142 -30.90 2.76 -4.47
N PRO A 143 -31.93 2.55 -3.63
CA PRO A 143 -32.94 3.57 -3.35
C PRO A 143 -32.39 4.82 -2.65
N TYR A 144 -31.25 4.70 -1.99
CA TYR A 144 -30.57 5.78 -1.25
C TYR A 144 -29.51 6.53 -2.09
N LEU A 145 -29.31 6.16 -3.35
CA LEU A 145 -28.19 6.63 -4.19
C LEU A 145 -28.00 8.16 -4.16
N TYR A 146 -29.06 8.92 -4.42
CA TYR A 146 -28.99 10.38 -4.50
C TYR A 146 -28.93 11.09 -3.13
N GLY A 147 -29.20 10.36 -2.04
CA GLY A 147 -29.02 10.86 -0.67
C GLY A 147 -27.56 10.83 -0.21
N LEU A 148 -26.68 10.15 -0.92
CA LEU A 148 -25.25 10.12 -0.63
C LEU A 148 -24.54 11.32 -1.26
N GLU A 149 -23.84 12.12 -0.46
CA GLU A 149 -23.06 13.26 -0.96
C GLU A 149 -21.90 12.83 -1.87
N ARG A 150 -21.39 11.60 -1.66
CA ARG A 150 -20.23 11.04 -2.37
C ARG A 150 -20.50 9.59 -2.75
N TRP A 151 -20.00 9.17 -3.92
CA TRP A 151 -20.11 7.78 -4.38
C TRP A 151 -18.73 7.13 -4.44
N LEU A 152 -18.42 6.34 -3.42
CA LEU A 152 -17.14 5.64 -3.30
C LEU A 152 -17.13 4.32 -4.08
N ASP A 153 -18.28 3.68 -4.26
CA ASP A 153 -18.38 2.39 -4.91
C ASP A 153 -18.63 2.56 -6.43
N PRO A 154 -17.83 1.92 -7.32
CA PRO A 154 -18.13 1.84 -8.74
C PRO A 154 -19.55 1.39 -9.09
N GLU A 155 -20.17 0.52 -8.27
CA GLU A 155 -21.55 0.06 -8.49
C GLU A 155 -22.57 1.20 -8.38
N ALA A 156 -22.33 2.17 -7.49
CA ALA A 156 -23.18 3.35 -7.33
C ALA A 156 -23.16 4.23 -8.61
N TRP A 157 -22.00 4.36 -9.24
CA TRP A 157 -21.85 5.07 -10.52
C TRP A 157 -22.58 4.36 -11.67
N ILE A 158 -22.49 3.03 -11.74
CA ILE A 158 -23.21 2.25 -12.74
C ILE A 158 -24.73 2.38 -12.54
N ALA A 159 -25.20 2.29 -11.29
CA ALA A 159 -26.60 2.51 -10.97
C ALA A 159 -27.07 3.93 -11.36
N ALA A 160 -26.24 4.95 -11.13
CA ALA A 160 -26.53 6.32 -11.53
C ALA A 160 -26.66 6.49 -13.05
N LEU A 161 -25.71 5.92 -13.82
CA LEU A 161 -25.74 5.89 -15.28
C LEU A 161 -27.01 5.23 -15.81
N ALA A 162 -27.37 4.07 -15.26
CA ALA A 162 -28.58 3.35 -15.65
C ALA A 162 -29.85 4.15 -15.31
N LYS A 163 -29.92 4.71 -14.09
CA LYS A 163 -31.05 5.52 -13.64
C LYS A 163 -31.24 6.79 -14.46
N GLU A 164 -30.16 7.44 -14.91
CA GLU A 164 -30.24 8.62 -15.80
C GLU A 164 -30.78 8.28 -17.20
N VAL A 165 -30.62 7.04 -17.68
CA VAL A 165 -31.30 6.56 -18.90
C VAL A 165 -32.77 6.21 -18.62
N ILE A 166 -33.06 5.62 -17.45
CA ILE A 166 -34.41 5.20 -17.04
C ILE A 166 -35.32 6.38 -16.71
N ALA A 167 -34.79 7.42 -16.06
CA ALA A 167 -35.52 8.62 -15.65
C ALA A 167 -34.55 9.82 -15.74
N PRO A 168 -34.35 10.38 -16.96
CA PRO A 168 -33.44 11.50 -17.16
C PRO A 168 -33.76 12.69 -16.25
N GLY A 169 -32.72 13.26 -15.62
CA GLY A 169 -32.87 14.39 -14.70
C GLY A 169 -33.39 14.03 -13.30
N ALA A 170 -33.43 12.74 -12.94
CA ALA A 170 -33.85 12.31 -11.60
C ALA A 170 -32.82 12.62 -10.49
N ASP A 171 -31.55 12.86 -10.84
CA ASP A 171 -30.51 13.26 -9.89
C ASP A 171 -30.66 14.74 -9.50
N PRO A 172 -31.04 15.05 -8.24
CA PRO A 172 -31.22 16.41 -7.77
C PRO A 172 -29.91 17.21 -7.62
N GLY A 173 -28.75 16.56 -7.76
CA GLY A 173 -27.45 17.13 -7.42
C GLY A 173 -27.17 17.06 -5.91
N VAL A 174 -25.99 17.57 -5.51
CA VAL A 174 -25.61 17.70 -4.09
C VAL A 174 -26.18 19.03 -3.57
N PRO A 175 -27.01 19.03 -2.50
CA PRO A 175 -27.58 20.26 -1.94
C PRO A 175 -26.49 21.20 -1.44
N ASP A 176 -26.61 22.51 -1.72
CA ASP A 176 -25.71 23.53 -1.19
C ASP A 176 -25.56 23.41 0.33
N PRO A 177 -24.34 23.55 0.87
CA PRO A 177 -24.15 23.48 2.31
C PRO A 177 -25.04 24.53 2.97
N GLU A 178 -25.68 24.17 4.09
CA GLU A 178 -26.41 25.16 4.86
C GLU A 178 -25.48 26.34 5.17
N PRO A 179 -25.94 27.59 5.02
CA PRO A 179 -25.14 28.75 5.42
C PRO A 179 -24.79 28.61 6.89
N VAL A 180 -23.56 28.17 7.19
CA VAL A 180 -23.03 28.20 8.54
C VAL A 180 -22.88 29.69 8.85
N ASP A 181 -23.61 30.20 9.85
CA ASP A 181 -23.34 31.53 10.37
C ASP A 181 -21.84 31.59 10.69
N PRO A 182 -21.05 32.40 9.96
CA PRO A 182 -19.60 32.43 10.14
C PRO A 182 -19.19 32.86 11.55
N TRP A 183 -20.14 33.41 12.33
CA TRP A 183 -19.99 33.84 13.71
C TRP A 183 -20.60 32.86 14.72
N ALA A 184 -21.14 31.70 14.30
CA ALA A 184 -21.68 30.71 15.22
C ALA A 184 -20.63 30.29 16.26
N GLY A 185 -20.92 30.52 17.54
CA GLY A 185 -20.00 30.25 18.65
C GLY A 185 -18.91 31.31 18.88
N SER A 186 -18.88 32.38 18.09
CA SER A 186 -18.04 33.54 18.34
C SER A 186 -18.78 34.56 19.22
N SER A 187 -18.06 35.22 20.12
CA SER A 187 -18.56 36.39 20.85
C SER A 187 -17.52 37.49 20.85
N PHE A 188 -17.97 38.74 20.75
CA PHE A 188 -17.11 39.89 20.92
C PHE A 188 -17.78 40.92 21.83
N SER A 189 -16.97 41.76 22.46
CA SER A 189 -17.45 42.91 23.23
C SER A 189 -16.61 44.13 22.91
N VAL A 190 -17.27 45.27 22.72
CA VAL A 190 -16.64 46.57 22.50
C VAL A 190 -16.68 47.33 23.81
N ARG A 191 -15.54 47.87 24.23
CA ARG A 191 -15.44 48.79 25.37
C ARG A 191 -14.68 50.03 24.97
N VAL A 192 -15.34 51.18 25.06
CA VAL A 192 -14.70 52.49 25.00
C VAL A 192 -14.54 52.99 26.43
N SER A 193 -13.34 53.43 26.80
CA SER A 193 -13.05 53.96 28.14
C SER A 193 -12.52 55.39 28.01
N ALA A 194 -12.87 56.28 28.95
CA ALA A 194 -12.26 57.60 29.02
C ALA A 194 -10.88 57.48 29.70
N VAL A 195 -9.85 58.05 29.10
CA VAL A 195 -8.54 58.22 29.75
C VAL A 195 -8.68 59.36 30.76
N PRO A 196 -8.48 59.10 32.07
CA PRO A 196 -8.43 60.17 33.05
C PRO A 196 -7.25 61.10 32.73
N PRO A 197 -7.33 62.42 32.96
CA PRO A 197 -6.16 63.29 32.84
C PRO A 197 -5.09 62.82 33.83
N GLU A 198 -3.96 62.31 33.34
CA GLU A 198 -2.88 61.86 34.20
C GLU A 198 -2.31 63.03 35.04
N GLU A 199 -2.36 62.87 36.36
CA GLU A 199 -1.42 63.53 37.27
C GLU A 199 -0.07 62.82 37.09
N THR A 200 0.98 63.61 36.86
CA THR A 200 2.38 63.17 36.77
C THR A 200 2.80 62.40 38.02
N ASP A 201 3.31 61.17 37.88
CA ASP A 201 4.38 60.66 38.76
C ASP A 201 5.11 59.44 38.16
N ASP A 202 6.39 59.36 38.53
CA ASP A 202 7.49 58.58 37.96
C ASP A 202 7.47 57.04 38.23
N HIS A 203 8.08 56.31 37.28
CA HIS A 203 8.81 55.02 37.34
C HIS A 203 8.12 53.64 37.54
N GLU A 204 8.28 52.83 36.47
CA GLU A 204 8.88 51.47 36.34
C GLU A 204 8.12 50.15 36.66
N ASP A 205 8.12 49.31 35.61
CA ASP A 205 8.25 47.85 35.50
C ASP A 205 7.04 46.88 35.50
N GLY A 206 6.55 46.62 34.26
CA GLY A 206 6.50 45.29 33.62
C GLY A 206 5.14 44.56 33.51
N PRO A 207 4.97 43.55 32.61
CA PRO A 207 5.87 43.03 31.57
C PRO A 207 5.32 43.11 30.12
N GLU A 208 6.23 42.81 29.20
CA GLU A 208 6.15 42.73 27.73
C GLU A 208 4.99 41.87 27.20
N ASP A 209 4.16 42.46 26.32
CA ASP A 209 3.32 41.70 25.38
C ASP A 209 3.95 41.76 23.99
N GLN A 210 4.02 40.58 23.39
CA GLN A 210 4.86 40.18 22.27
C GLN A 210 4.49 40.85 20.94
N ASP A 211 5.55 41.26 20.24
CA ASP A 211 5.58 41.66 18.83
C ASP A 211 4.87 40.62 17.92
N GLY A 212 3.84 41.06 17.22
CA GLY A 212 3.41 40.44 15.95
C GLY A 212 4.20 41.08 14.80
N PRO A 213 4.52 40.34 13.72
CA PRO A 213 5.44 40.83 12.70
C PRO A 213 4.85 42.01 11.93
N GLU A 214 5.59 43.11 11.89
CA GLU A 214 5.38 44.25 11.03
C GLU A 214 5.70 43.85 9.59
N ASP A 215 4.68 43.70 8.75
CA ASP A 215 4.83 43.71 7.30
C ASP A 215 5.05 45.16 6.86
N GLU A 216 6.32 45.58 6.79
CA GLU A 216 6.72 46.81 6.08
C GLU A 216 6.58 46.60 4.56
N ASP A 217 5.44 46.99 4.01
CA ASP A 217 5.39 47.46 2.61
C ASP A 217 4.20 48.41 2.42
N GLY A 218 4.50 49.71 2.31
CA GLY A 218 3.46 50.72 2.19
C GLY A 218 4.02 52.12 1.91
N SER A 219 4.31 52.40 0.64
CA SER A 219 4.32 53.77 0.12
C SER A 219 2.90 54.36 0.24
N GLU A 220 2.69 55.27 1.19
CA GLU A 220 1.41 55.98 1.35
C GLU A 220 1.22 57.01 0.23
N ASP A 221 0.42 56.64 -0.77
CA ASP A 221 -0.37 57.60 -1.54
C ASP A 221 -1.40 58.23 -0.59
N GLU A 222 -1.43 59.57 -0.51
CA GLU A 222 -2.41 60.36 0.27
C GLU A 222 -3.85 60.06 -0.20
N ALA A 223 -4.46 59.01 0.32
CA ALA A 223 -5.89 58.74 0.21
C ALA A 223 -6.66 59.70 1.14
N ALA A 224 -7.74 60.31 0.65
CA ALA A 224 -8.62 61.14 1.45
C ALA A 224 -9.12 60.36 2.69
N PRO A 225 -9.22 60.98 3.88
CA PRO A 225 -9.55 60.27 5.11
C PRO A 225 -10.94 59.63 5.00
N GLY A 226 -10.99 58.29 5.05
CA GLY A 226 -12.25 57.55 5.13
C GLY A 226 -12.91 57.71 6.50
N PRO A 227 -14.15 57.19 6.69
CA PRO A 227 -14.77 57.10 8.00
C PRO A 227 -13.86 56.44 9.03
N ALA A 228 -13.82 56.97 10.25
CA ALA A 228 -13.10 56.36 11.35
C ALA A 228 -13.60 54.93 11.58
N PHE A 229 -12.67 54.02 11.88
CA PHE A 229 -12.95 52.59 12.06
C PHE A 229 -13.55 51.92 10.81
N GLY A 230 -13.27 52.43 9.60
CA GLY A 230 -13.85 51.95 8.33
C GLY A 230 -13.75 50.45 8.07
N ASP A 231 -12.77 49.78 8.67
CA ASP A 231 -12.54 48.33 8.55
C ASP A 231 -13.45 47.47 9.45
N LEU A 232 -14.22 48.09 10.35
CA LEU A 232 -15.14 47.39 11.25
C LEU A 232 -16.58 47.31 10.69
N PRO A 233 -17.36 46.26 11.01
CA PRO A 233 -18.77 46.19 10.62
C PRO A 233 -19.59 47.37 11.15
N GLU A 234 -20.62 47.77 10.39
CA GLU A 234 -21.46 48.95 10.71
C GLU A 234 -22.02 48.94 12.14
N HIS A 235 -22.56 47.82 12.61
CA HIS A 235 -23.10 47.73 13.97
C HIS A 235 -22.04 47.88 15.07
N VAL A 236 -20.79 47.49 14.81
CA VAL A 236 -19.66 47.66 15.74
C VAL A 236 -19.22 49.12 15.76
N ARG A 237 -19.13 49.76 14.59
CA ARG A 237 -18.83 51.20 14.47
C ARG A 237 -19.88 52.06 15.18
N GLU A 238 -21.16 51.75 14.97
CA GLU A 238 -22.26 52.46 15.64
C GLU A 238 -22.23 52.28 17.15
N GLU A 239 -21.86 51.10 17.64
CA GLU A 239 -21.67 50.84 19.07
C GLU A 239 -20.47 51.61 19.65
N ILE A 240 -19.36 51.69 18.92
CA ILE A 240 -18.20 52.53 19.28
C ILE A 240 -18.62 54.00 19.34
N PHE A 241 -19.28 54.52 18.31
CA PHE A 241 -19.74 55.92 18.27
C PHE A 241 -20.74 56.24 19.38
N ARG A 242 -21.64 55.30 19.71
CA ARG A 242 -22.56 55.42 20.85
C ARG A 242 -21.80 55.55 22.17
N GLN A 243 -20.84 54.66 22.44
CA GLN A 243 -20.06 54.70 23.68
C GLN A 243 -19.14 55.94 23.76
N ILE A 244 -18.56 56.37 22.64
CA ILE A 244 -17.75 57.59 22.54
C ILE A 244 -18.58 58.84 22.89
N LEU A 245 -19.83 58.93 22.40
CA LEU A 245 -20.76 60.00 22.79
C LEU A 245 -21.09 59.96 24.29
N GLU A 246 -21.28 58.77 24.86
CA GLU A 246 -21.62 58.58 26.27
C GLU A 246 -20.51 59.01 27.23
N ILE A 247 -19.25 58.89 26.82
CA ILE A 247 -18.11 59.36 27.63
C ILE A 247 -17.83 60.86 27.46
N GLY A 248 -18.56 61.57 26.59
CA GLY A 248 -18.52 63.04 26.51
C GLY A 248 -17.76 63.62 25.30
N VAL A 249 -17.48 62.83 24.27
CA VAL A 249 -16.95 63.31 22.99
C VAL A 249 -18.03 64.06 22.22
N SER A 250 -17.66 65.16 21.55
CA SER A 250 -18.65 66.05 20.96
C SER A 250 -19.40 65.41 19.79
N ALA A 251 -20.71 65.66 19.69
CA ALA A 251 -21.54 65.12 18.61
C ALA A 251 -21.05 65.54 17.21
N GLU A 252 -20.43 66.71 17.11
CA GLU A 252 -19.83 67.22 15.87
C GLU A 252 -18.60 66.40 15.46
N ARG A 253 -17.72 66.07 16.41
CA ARG A 253 -16.54 65.23 16.16
C ARG A 253 -16.93 63.80 15.82
N VAL A 254 -17.91 63.22 16.52
CA VAL A 254 -18.43 61.88 16.19
C VAL A 254 -19.09 61.86 14.82
N ALA A 255 -19.84 62.90 14.44
CA ALA A 255 -20.42 63.01 13.10
C ALA A 255 -19.33 63.13 12.02
N ALA A 256 -18.27 63.90 12.27
CA ALA A 256 -17.14 63.99 11.35
C ALA A 256 -16.40 62.66 11.20
N MET A 257 -16.16 61.93 12.31
CA MET A 257 -15.57 60.60 12.31
C MET A 257 -16.44 59.59 11.56
N ARG A 258 -17.75 59.58 11.78
CA ARG A 258 -18.70 58.70 11.10
C ARG A 258 -18.78 58.96 9.60
N ASP A 259 -18.75 60.23 9.19
CA ASP A 259 -18.91 60.63 7.79
C ASP A 259 -17.58 60.70 7.01
N GLY A 260 -16.43 60.41 7.64
CA GLY A 260 -15.11 60.53 7.02
C GLY A 260 -14.75 61.98 6.65
N ARG A 261 -15.21 62.94 7.45
CA ARG A 261 -14.92 64.36 7.27
C ARG A 261 -13.74 64.77 8.16
N PRO A 262 -13.04 65.89 7.84
CA PRO A 262 -12.01 66.42 8.72
C PRO A 262 -12.56 66.63 10.13
N VAL A 263 -11.98 65.93 11.11
CA VAL A 263 -12.44 65.96 12.50
C VAL A 263 -12.03 67.30 13.14
N PRO A 264 -12.98 68.10 13.68
CA PRO A 264 -12.68 69.35 14.37
C PRO A 264 -11.67 69.15 15.51
N PRO A 265 -10.86 70.14 15.91
CA PRO A 265 -9.92 70.00 17.03
C PRO A 265 -10.65 69.62 18.34
N ARG A 266 -9.95 68.88 19.22
CA ARG A 266 -10.49 68.41 20.51
C ARG A 266 -10.74 69.59 21.45
N ASP A 267 -11.90 69.62 22.11
CA ASP A 267 -12.16 70.63 23.12
C ASP A 267 -11.39 70.34 24.43
N PRO A 268 -10.97 71.37 25.20
CA PRO A 268 -10.15 71.17 26.41
C PRO A 268 -10.76 70.29 27.50
N GLY A 269 -12.08 70.08 27.50
CA GLY A 269 -12.79 69.23 28.46
C GLY A 269 -13.21 67.85 27.92
N GLU A 270 -12.82 67.54 26.69
CA GLU A 270 -13.20 66.29 26.01
C GLU A 270 -12.16 65.19 26.31
N PRO A 271 -12.59 64.00 26.78
CA PRO A 271 -11.67 62.93 27.16
C PRO A 271 -11.00 62.27 25.95
N GLU A 272 -9.78 61.77 26.15
CA GLU A 272 -9.21 60.77 25.24
C GLU A 272 -9.87 59.42 25.47
N PHE A 273 -9.90 58.57 24.43
CA PHE A 273 -10.59 57.29 24.52
C PHE A 273 -9.88 56.19 23.72
N PRO A 274 -9.37 55.13 24.37
CA PRO A 274 -9.06 53.89 23.69
C PRO A 274 -10.34 53.10 23.40
N VAL A 275 -10.34 52.40 22.26
CA VAL A 275 -11.34 51.41 21.92
C VAL A 275 -10.72 50.03 22.10
N GLY A 276 -11.23 49.26 23.05
CA GLY A 276 -10.88 47.85 23.23
C GLY A 276 -11.94 46.94 22.61
N ILE A 277 -11.53 45.99 21.78
CA ILE A 277 -12.41 44.94 21.27
C ILE A 277 -11.89 43.60 21.77
N ILE A 278 -12.68 42.92 22.60
CA ILE A 278 -12.35 41.57 23.08
C ILE A 278 -13.12 40.59 22.19
N TYR A 279 -12.40 39.64 21.58
CA TYR A 279 -12.95 38.60 20.73
C TYR A 279 -12.66 37.20 21.29
N SER A 280 -13.64 36.31 21.19
CA SER A 280 -13.49 34.88 21.44
C SER A 280 -14.16 34.12 20.31
N GLY A 281 -13.38 33.34 19.55
CA GLY A 281 -13.87 32.48 18.47
C GLY A 281 -12.74 31.81 17.69
N PHE A 282 -13.10 30.89 16.79
CA PHE A 282 -12.15 30.04 16.04
C PHE A 282 -11.65 30.67 14.73
N ARG A 283 -12.11 31.87 14.37
CA ARG A 283 -11.74 32.58 13.12
C ARG A 283 -11.18 33.97 13.44
N PRO A 284 -10.43 34.61 12.53
CA PRO A 284 -10.06 36.02 12.71
C PRO A 284 -11.29 36.92 12.85
N LEU A 285 -11.27 37.82 13.83
CA LEU A 285 -12.33 38.80 14.08
C LEU A 285 -12.56 39.66 12.81
N PHE A 286 -13.80 39.70 12.31
CA PHE A 286 -14.21 40.41 11.08
C PHE A 286 -13.61 39.91 9.74
N GLY A 287 -12.94 38.76 9.74
CA GLY A 287 -12.52 38.10 8.49
C GLY A 287 -13.72 37.66 7.65
N LYS A 288 -13.72 37.97 6.35
CA LYS A 288 -14.70 37.40 5.40
C LYS A 288 -14.49 35.88 5.31
N PRO A 289 -15.56 35.07 5.21
CA PRO A 289 -15.40 33.66 4.89
C PRO A 289 -14.66 33.53 3.56
N GLU A 290 -13.55 32.78 3.54
CA GLU A 290 -12.87 32.46 2.29
C GLU A 290 -13.82 31.69 1.37
N GLU A 291 -13.82 32.03 0.08
CA GLU A 291 -14.55 31.26 -0.91
C GLU A 291 -13.96 29.83 -0.96
N PRO A 292 -14.80 28.79 -1.02
CA PRO A 292 -14.32 27.43 -1.06
C PRO A 292 -13.46 27.22 -2.33
N ASP A 293 -12.34 26.51 -2.17
CA ASP A 293 -11.45 26.15 -3.28
C ASP A 293 -12.28 25.57 -4.46
N PRO A 294 -12.16 26.13 -5.68
CA PRO A 294 -12.87 25.63 -6.86
C PRO A 294 -12.70 24.13 -7.10
N ALA A 295 -11.56 23.54 -6.74
CA ALA A 295 -11.32 22.11 -6.86
C ALA A 295 -12.15 21.30 -5.84
N VAL A 296 -12.30 21.80 -4.62
CA VAL A 296 -13.14 21.20 -3.58
C VAL A 296 -14.62 21.28 -3.99
N GLU A 297 -15.06 22.45 -4.45
CA GLU A 297 -16.45 22.63 -4.88
C GLU A 297 -16.77 21.78 -6.13
N PHE A 298 -15.82 21.66 -7.07
CA PHE A 298 -15.95 20.73 -8.19
C PHE A 298 -16.15 19.29 -7.71
N ARG A 299 -15.29 18.78 -6.81
CA ARG A 299 -15.39 17.40 -6.29
C ARG A 299 -16.74 17.18 -5.60
N ARG A 300 -17.15 18.11 -4.75
CA ARG A 300 -18.44 18.06 -4.06
C ARG A 300 -19.59 17.95 -5.06
N ARG A 301 -19.70 18.87 -6.03
CA ARG A 301 -20.76 18.82 -7.06
C ARG A 301 -20.71 17.56 -7.91
N ALA A 302 -19.50 17.04 -8.14
CA ALA A 302 -19.25 15.83 -8.88
C ALA A 302 -19.38 14.54 -8.03
N ARG A 303 -19.85 14.62 -6.77
CA ARG A 303 -19.97 13.49 -5.83
C ARG A 303 -18.68 12.70 -5.62
N LEU A 304 -17.54 13.35 -5.79
CA LEU A 304 -16.20 12.79 -5.59
C LEU A 304 -15.76 12.99 -4.12
N PRO A 305 -15.01 12.06 -3.53
CA PRO A 305 -14.39 12.25 -2.23
C PRO A 305 -13.20 13.23 -2.29
N GLU A 306 -12.83 13.79 -1.15
CA GLU A 306 -11.52 14.44 -1.02
C GLU A 306 -10.38 13.42 -1.17
N PRO A 307 -9.24 13.81 -1.77
CA PRO A 307 -8.12 12.90 -2.02
C PRO A 307 -7.59 12.17 -0.79
N ALA A 308 -7.72 12.75 0.41
CA ALA A 308 -7.27 12.13 1.65
C ALA A 308 -8.14 10.96 2.13
N HIS A 309 -9.35 10.78 1.57
CA HIS A 309 -10.29 9.74 2.02
C HIS A 309 -10.18 8.42 1.24
N VAL A 310 -9.54 8.43 0.07
CA VAL A 310 -9.42 7.25 -0.80
C VAL A 310 -8.00 7.11 -1.33
N SER A 311 -7.56 5.88 -1.60
CA SER A 311 -6.24 5.69 -2.20
C SER A 311 -6.18 6.27 -3.62
N PRO A 312 -5.02 6.78 -4.09
CA PRO A 312 -4.90 7.44 -5.40
C PRO A 312 -5.48 6.64 -6.59
N PRO A 313 -5.28 5.30 -6.70
CA PRO A 313 -5.90 4.50 -7.77
C PRO A 313 -7.43 4.46 -7.71
N HIS A 314 -7.99 4.54 -6.50
CA HIS A 314 -9.43 4.62 -6.32
C HIS A 314 -9.94 6.00 -6.74
N MET A 315 -9.28 7.09 -6.33
CA MET A 315 -9.62 8.45 -6.78
C MET A 315 -9.61 8.56 -8.31
N PHE A 316 -8.58 8.01 -8.97
CA PHE A 316 -8.47 7.98 -10.43
C PHE A 316 -9.66 7.29 -11.10
N LEU A 317 -10.08 6.14 -10.58
CA LEU A 317 -11.28 5.43 -11.04
C LEU A 317 -12.55 6.27 -10.90
N LEU A 318 -12.73 6.93 -9.74
CA LEU A 318 -13.91 7.75 -9.46
C LEU A 318 -14.00 8.96 -10.39
N HIS A 319 -12.88 9.60 -10.70
CA HIS A 319 -12.84 10.68 -11.70
C HIS A 319 -13.36 10.23 -13.06
N ARG A 320 -12.94 9.05 -13.53
CA ARG A 320 -13.40 8.49 -14.80
C ARG A 320 -14.91 8.19 -14.79
N LEU A 321 -15.40 7.57 -13.72
CA LEU A 321 -16.83 7.25 -13.60
C LEU A 321 -17.70 8.52 -13.52
N SER A 322 -17.25 9.52 -12.77
CA SER A 322 -17.90 10.82 -12.66
C SER A 322 -17.92 11.58 -13.99
N GLU A 323 -16.84 11.53 -14.76
CA GLU A 323 -16.76 12.11 -16.09
C GLU A 323 -17.77 11.49 -17.06
N ILE A 324 -17.88 10.16 -17.09
CA ILE A 324 -18.85 9.44 -17.94
C ILE A 324 -20.28 9.80 -17.53
N TYR A 325 -20.56 9.84 -16.22
CA TYR A 325 -21.89 10.21 -15.71
C TYR A 325 -22.28 11.64 -16.07
N ARG A 326 -21.35 12.59 -15.91
CA ARG A 326 -21.57 13.98 -16.29
C ARG A 326 -21.77 14.13 -17.80
N ALA A 327 -20.96 13.47 -18.62
CA ALA A 327 -21.12 13.46 -20.08
C ALA A 327 -22.47 12.89 -20.53
N LEU A 328 -22.99 11.87 -19.83
CA LEU A 328 -24.33 11.34 -20.07
C LEU A 328 -25.42 12.40 -19.83
N ARG A 329 -25.33 13.11 -18.70
CA ARG A 329 -26.29 14.16 -18.31
C ARG A 329 -26.25 15.37 -19.26
N GLU A 330 -25.06 15.73 -19.71
CA GLU A 330 -24.83 16.83 -20.66
C GLU A 330 -25.14 16.44 -22.12
N GLY A 331 -25.35 15.15 -22.41
CA GLY A 331 -25.58 14.67 -23.78
C GLY A 331 -24.32 14.70 -24.65
N THR A 332 -23.14 14.61 -24.04
CA THR A 332 -21.82 14.76 -24.67
C THR A 332 -21.00 13.46 -24.68
N LEU A 333 -21.63 12.29 -24.44
CA LEU A 333 -20.95 11.00 -24.48
C LEU A 333 -20.32 10.73 -25.86
N PRO A 334 -19.09 10.21 -25.91
CA PRO A 334 -18.45 9.79 -27.16
C PRO A 334 -19.09 8.50 -27.71
N PRO A 335 -18.84 8.16 -28.98
CA PRO A 335 -19.35 6.91 -29.57
C PRO A 335 -18.71 5.65 -28.96
N VAL A 336 -17.54 5.77 -28.34
CA VAL A 336 -16.79 4.67 -27.73
C VAL A 336 -15.92 5.19 -26.58
N LEU A 337 -15.69 4.35 -25.56
CA LEU A 337 -14.67 4.60 -24.54
C LEU A 337 -13.30 4.14 -25.07
N LEU A 338 -12.31 5.01 -24.99
CA LEU A 338 -10.93 4.73 -25.35
C LEU A 338 -10.31 3.67 -24.44
N ALA A 339 -10.61 3.69 -23.14
CA ALA A 339 -9.90 2.87 -22.17
C ALA A 339 -10.35 1.42 -22.05
N THR A 340 -11.42 0.99 -22.76
CA THR A 340 -11.93 -0.37 -22.66
C THR A 340 -10.83 -1.40 -22.94
N PRO A 341 -10.50 -2.31 -22.01
CA PRO A 341 -9.38 -3.23 -22.20
C PRO A 341 -9.55 -4.16 -23.41
N THR A 342 -8.45 -4.68 -23.93
CA THR A 342 -8.42 -5.73 -24.97
C THR A 342 -7.87 -7.05 -24.45
N VAL A 343 -7.25 -7.05 -23.27
CA VAL A 343 -6.72 -8.24 -22.58
C VAL A 343 -7.30 -8.32 -21.17
N THR A 344 -7.46 -9.52 -20.63
CA THR A 344 -8.01 -9.75 -19.28
C THR A 344 -7.15 -9.21 -18.14
N THR A 345 -5.94 -8.72 -18.38
CA THR A 345 -5.14 -8.00 -17.36
C THR A 345 -5.52 -6.53 -17.21
N GLY A 346 -6.31 -5.99 -18.14
CA GLY A 346 -6.57 -4.56 -18.26
C GLY A 346 -5.75 -3.88 -19.37
N HIS A 347 -4.79 -4.58 -19.99
CA HIS A 347 -4.03 -4.01 -21.11
C HIS A 347 -4.93 -3.63 -22.30
N LEU A 348 -4.52 -2.58 -22.99
CA LEU A 348 -5.15 -2.04 -24.19
C LEU A 348 -4.18 -2.13 -25.37
N ASP A 349 -4.61 -2.82 -26.43
CA ASP A 349 -3.90 -2.87 -27.69
C ASP A 349 -3.74 -1.45 -28.28
N PRO A 350 -2.50 -1.02 -28.60
CA PRO A 350 -2.26 0.31 -29.16
C PRO A 350 -3.01 0.57 -30.48
N GLY A 351 -3.16 -0.44 -31.33
CA GLY A 351 -3.88 -0.34 -32.61
C GLY A 351 -5.37 -0.09 -32.39
N VAL A 352 -6.00 -0.84 -31.49
CA VAL A 352 -7.40 -0.67 -31.10
C VAL A 352 -7.65 0.70 -30.48
N LEU A 353 -6.71 1.25 -29.70
CA LEU A 353 -6.84 2.63 -29.21
C LEU A 353 -6.91 3.64 -30.37
N VAL A 354 -6.10 3.46 -31.41
CA VAL A 354 -6.14 4.34 -32.58
C VAL A 354 -7.44 4.17 -33.38
N ASP A 355 -7.95 2.94 -33.52
CA ASP A 355 -9.26 2.70 -34.14
C ASP A 355 -10.37 3.48 -33.42
N ARG A 356 -10.33 3.51 -32.07
CA ARG A 356 -11.30 4.25 -31.26
C ARG A 356 -11.14 5.77 -31.39
N LEU A 357 -9.92 6.26 -31.50
CA LEU A 357 -9.66 7.68 -31.78
C LEU A 357 -10.21 8.10 -33.15
N GLU A 358 -10.03 7.25 -34.18
CA GLU A 358 -10.58 7.49 -35.52
C GLU A 358 -12.11 7.53 -35.50
N LEU A 359 -12.76 6.66 -34.72
CA LEU A 359 -14.23 6.69 -34.52
C LEU A 359 -14.71 7.99 -33.86
N CYS A 360 -14.02 8.45 -32.80
CA CYS A 360 -14.35 9.73 -32.15
C CYS A 360 -14.15 10.92 -33.10
N ALA A 361 -13.04 10.94 -33.86
CA ALA A 361 -12.76 11.98 -34.84
C ALA A 361 -13.80 12.00 -35.98
N ALA A 362 -14.21 10.83 -36.48
CA ALA A 362 -15.27 10.72 -37.48
C ALA A 362 -16.63 11.22 -36.97
N ALA A 363 -16.90 11.09 -35.68
CA ALA A 363 -18.08 11.66 -35.03
C ALA A 363 -17.96 13.15 -34.69
N GLY A 364 -16.77 13.76 -34.89
CA GLY A 364 -16.50 15.14 -34.52
C GLY A 364 -16.51 15.41 -33.01
N VAL A 365 -16.28 14.37 -32.20
CA VAL A 365 -16.32 14.42 -30.72
C VAL A 365 -14.92 14.18 -30.18
N GLU A 366 -14.47 15.05 -29.27
CA GLU A 366 -13.23 14.82 -28.55
C GLU A 366 -13.45 13.74 -27.47
N PRO A 367 -12.52 12.78 -27.30
CA PRO A 367 -12.60 11.80 -26.23
C PRO A 367 -12.63 12.45 -24.83
N LEU A 368 -13.25 11.74 -23.89
CA LEU A 368 -13.33 12.20 -22.50
C LEU A 368 -11.92 12.19 -21.84
N PRO A 369 -11.48 13.30 -21.20
CA PRO A 369 -10.12 13.42 -20.64
C PRO A 369 -9.67 12.38 -19.61
N ALA A 370 -10.53 11.94 -18.69
CA ALA A 370 -10.19 10.92 -17.70
C ALA A 370 -10.17 9.51 -18.34
N ASP A 371 -11.10 9.23 -19.25
CA ASP A 371 -11.05 7.99 -20.05
C ASP A 371 -9.80 7.92 -20.95
N LEU A 372 -9.38 9.03 -21.57
CA LEU A 372 -8.11 9.11 -22.28
C LEU A 372 -6.92 8.76 -21.38
N GLN A 373 -6.84 9.36 -20.18
CA GLN A 373 -5.75 9.08 -19.23
C GLN A 373 -5.74 7.62 -18.77
N GLN A 374 -6.90 7.00 -18.55
CA GLN A 374 -6.99 5.57 -18.27
C GLN A 374 -6.52 4.73 -19.46
N ALA A 375 -6.80 5.15 -20.69
CA ALA A 375 -6.33 4.47 -21.90
C ALA A 375 -4.79 4.52 -21.99
N LEU A 376 -4.17 5.66 -21.67
CA LEU A 376 -2.72 5.82 -21.67
C LEU A 376 -2.01 4.87 -20.70
N LEU A 377 -2.56 4.69 -19.49
CA LEU A 377 -1.99 3.80 -18.46
C LEU A 377 -2.16 2.31 -18.78
N ARG A 378 -3.13 1.96 -19.65
CA ARG A 378 -3.39 0.57 -20.08
C ARG A 378 -2.56 0.14 -21.28
N LEU A 379 -1.86 1.07 -21.94
CA LEU A 379 -0.98 0.75 -23.05
C LEU A 379 0.21 -0.10 -22.57
N PRO A 380 0.63 -1.12 -23.35
CA PRO A 380 1.82 -1.89 -23.04
C PRO A 380 3.07 -1.01 -23.04
N ARG A 381 4.10 -1.49 -22.34
CA ARG A 381 5.40 -0.83 -22.24
C ARG A 381 6.15 -0.85 -23.57
N GLY A 382 6.98 0.17 -23.80
CA GLY A 382 7.88 0.24 -24.95
C GLY A 382 7.32 1.08 -26.09
N ALA A 383 8.21 1.52 -26.98
CA ALA A 383 7.86 2.43 -28.06
C ALA A 383 7.12 1.70 -29.20
N HIS A 384 6.03 2.31 -29.67
CA HIS A 384 5.22 1.81 -30.79
C HIS A 384 5.21 2.81 -31.94
N PRO A 385 6.33 3.01 -32.67
CA PRO A 385 6.50 4.13 -33.60
C PRO A 385 5.50 4.13 -34.76
N LEU A 386 5.16 2.96 -35.31
CA LEU A 386 4.18 2.85 -36.40
C LEU A 386 2.76 3.23 -35.95
N VAL A 387 2.39 2.84 -34.73
CA VAL A 387 1.08 3.16 -34.15
C VAL A 387 1.04 4.63 -33.74
N ALA A 388 2.13 5.16 -33.19
CA ALA A 388 2.28 6.58 -32.86
C ALA A 388 2.10 7.46 -34.11
N GLU A 389 2.72 7.08 -35.22
CA GLU A 389 2.58 7.80 -36.50
C GLU A 389 1.13 7.75 -37.01
N ARG A 390 0.44 6.61 -36.89
CA ARG A 390 -0.99 6.49 -37.23
C ARG A 390 -1.86 7.40 -36.35
N ALA A 391 -1.65 7.37 -35.03
CA ALA A 391 -2.35 8.24 -34.09
C ALA A 391 -2.17 9.72 -34.45
N GLY A 392 -0.94 10.14 -34.79
CA GLY A 392 -0.64 11.51 -35.19
C GLY A 392 -1.40 11.99 -36.44
N ARG A 393 -1.87 11.08 -37.30
CA ARG A 393 -2.65 11.42 -38.51
C ARG A 393 -4.14 11.66 -38.25
N VAL A 394 -4.66 11.28 -37.08
CA VAL A 394 -6.10 11.44 -36.74
C VAL A 394 -6.50 12.91 -36.59
N GLY A 395 -5.56 13.78 -36.16
CA GLY A 395 -5.77 15.23 -36.16
C GLY A 395 -6.59 15.78 -34.97
N SER A 396 -6.54 15.14 -33.81
CA SER A 396 -7.16 15.63 -32.56
C SER A 396 -6.14 15.84 -31.43
N ARG A 397 -6.55 16.53 -30.35
CA ARG A 397 -5.69 16.78 -29.19
C ARG A 397 -5.39 15.48 -28.46
N ALA A 398 -6.40 14.65 -28.23
CA ALA A 398 -6.27 13.31 -27.65
C ALA A 398 -5.34 12.43 -28.49
N ALA A 399 -5.49 12.43 -29.82
CA ALA A 399 -4.63 11.63 -30.69
C ALA A 399 -3.16 12.09 -30.67
N SER A 400 -2.92 13.40 -30.56
CA SER A 400 -1.56 13.96 -30.40
C SER A 400 -0.93 13.52 -29.07
N ALA A 401 -1.70 13.49 -27.98
CA ALA A 401 -1.24 12.99 -26.68
C ALA A 401 -0.90 11.49 -26.75
N VAL A 402 -1.76 10.68 -27.37
CA VAL A 402 -1.52 9.24 -27.59
C VAL A 402 -0.29 9.01 -28.45
N ALA A 403 -0.12 9.74 -29.55
CA ALA A 403 1.05 9.65 -30.41
C ALA A 403 2.35 9.94 -29.63
N ALA A 404 2.37 11.01 -28.84
CA ALA A 404 3.52 11.37 -28.03
C ALA A 404 3.83 10.31 -26.95
N TRP A 405 2.79 9.76 -26.31
CA TRP A 405 2.93 8.72 -25.30
C TRP A 405 3.52 7.42 -25.88
N LEU A 406 2.97 6.94 -27.01
CA LEU A 406 3.44 5.75 -27.72
C LEU A 406 4.85 5.92 -28.29
N ALA A 407 5.22 7.12 -28.72
CA ALA A 407 6.57 7.41 -29.22
C ALA A 407 7.62 7.38 -28.11
N ARG A 408 7.28 7.85 -26.89
CA ARG A 408 8.18 7.82 -25.73
C ARG A 408 8.26 6.44 -25.05
N GLY A 409 7.30 5.56 -25.33
CA GLY A 409 7.26 4.21 -24.78
C GLY A 409 6.43 4.04 -23.52
N GLY A 410 5.50 4.97 -23.27
CA GLY A 410 4.58 4.93 -22.14
C GLY A 410 5.02 5.75 -20.93
N LEU A 411 4.47 5.41 -19.77
CA LEU A 411 4.85 5.97 -18.47
C LEU A 411 6.23 5.42 -18.06
N PRO A 412 7.25 6.27 -17.83
CA PRO A 412 8.53 5.84 -17.25
C PRO A 412 8.33 5.20 -15.88
N ASP A 413 9.22 4.29 -15.47
CA ASP A 413 9.13 3.67 -14.16
C ASP A 413 9.31 4.69 -13.03
N PRO A 414 8.29 4.89 -12.16
CA PRO A 414 8.47 5.68 -10.96
C PRO A 414 9.49 5.03 -10.01
N GLU A 415 10.12 5.84 -9.16
CA GLU A 415 10.77 5.33 -7.96
C GLU A 415 9.67 4.78 -7.06
N ALA A 416 9.53 3.46 -6.99
CA ALA A 416 8.49 2.77 -6.24
C ALA A 416 9.13 1.76 -5.27
N GLY A 417 8.75 1.80 -4.00
CA GLY A 417 9.28 0.89 -2.99
C GLY A 417 8.67 1.13 -1.61
N LEU A 418 9.39 0.71 -0.58
CA LEU A 418 8.99 0.94 0.81
C LEU A 418 10.17 1.09 1.74
N LYS A 419 9.90 1.66 2.92
CA LYS A 419 10.78 1.60 4.08
C LYS A 419 10.07 0.94 5.24
N TRP A 420 10.83 0.21 6.05
CA TRP A 420 10.33 -0.34 7.30
C TRP A 420 10.57 0.62 8.45
N GLY A 421 9.52 0.89 9.20
CA GLY A 421 9.56 1.69 10.41
C GLY A 421 8.84 1.04 11.58
N TYR A 422 8.90 1.71 12.71
CA TYR A 422 8.25 1.30 13.94
C TYR A 422 7.85 2.51 14.79
N ILE A 423 6.88 2.29 15.68
CA ILE A 423 6.47 3.25 16.69
C ILE A 423 7.10 2.85 18.03
N GLN A 424 7.71 3.84 18.69
CA GLN A 424 8.21 3.77 20.05
C GLN A 424 7.95 5.10 20.74
N ASP A 425 7.37 5.09 21.94
CA ASP A 425 7.08 6.31 22.71
C ASP A 425 6.28 7.37 21.90
N ALA A 426 5.29 6.89 21.15
CA ALA A 426 4.45 7.69 20.23
C ALA A 426 5.22 8.44 19.11
N ARG A 427 6.45 8.02 18.79
CA ARG A 427 7.25 8.56 17.68
C ARG A 427 7.55 7.48 16.65
N GLU A 428 7.57 7.88 15.38
CA GLU A 428 7.92 7.01 14.26
C GLU A 428 9.45 7.03 14.04
N HIS A 429 10.02 5.85 13.84
CA HIS A 429 11.44 5.63 13.54
C HIS A 429 11.57 4.67 12.37
N LEU A 430 12.63 4.82 11.56
CA LEU A 430 12.97 3.86 10.50
C LEU A 430 14.02 2.86 10.99
N PHE A 431 13.90 1.59 10.58
CA PHE A 431 14.91 0.57 10.91
C PHE A 431 16.29 0.90 10.35
N GLU A 432 16.35 1.57 9.20
CA GLU A 432 17.62 2.02 8.59
C GLU A 432 18.34 3.09 9.42
N GLU A 433 17.61 3.85 10.24
CA GLU A 433 18.16 4.95 11.03
C GLU A 433 18.50 4.51 12.46
N ARG A 434 17.75 3.55 13.01
CA ARG A 434 17.86 3.14 14.41
C ARG A 434 17.40 1.70 14.62
N ASP A 435 18.26 0.91 15.26
CA ASP A 435 17.88 -0.43 15.74
C ASP A 435 16.82 -0.33 16.85
N PRO A 436 15.71 -1.08 16.74
CA PRO A 436 14.65 -1.02 17.73
C PRO A 436 15.04 -1.77 19.02
N GLY A 437 14.84 -1.14 20.18
CA GLY A 437 14.95 -1.82 21.47
C GLY A 437 13.68 -2.60 21.85
N HIS A 438 12.52 -1.93 21.76
CA HIS A 438 11.19 -2.52 21.91
C HIS A 438 10.30 -1.95 20.80
N VAL A 439 9.63 -2.83 20.05
CA VAL A 439 8.71 -2.44 18.95
C VAL A 439 7.29 -2.56 19.47
N GLU A 440 6.60 -1.42 19.63
CA GLU A 440 5.16 -1.43 19.95
C GLU A 440 4.34 -1.81 18.71
N GLN A 441 4.69 -1.21 17.57
CA GLN A 441 3.98 -1.37 16.32
C GLN A 441 4.91 -1.16 15.12
N VAL A 442 4.88 -2.10 14.17
CA VAL A 442 5.57 -1.96 12.88
C VAL A 442 4.77 -1.06 11.94
N ARG A 443 5.49 -0.33 11.10
CA ARG A 443 4.97 0.55 10.05
C ARG A 443 5.64 0.25 8.72
N LEU A 444 4.83 0.21 7.67
CA LEU A 444 5.31 0.25 6.29
C LEU A 444 5.17 1.69 5.81
N VAL A 445 6.26 2.26 5.33
CA VAL A 445 6.29 3.61 4.76
C VAL A 445 6.39 3.47 3.24
N PRO A 446 5.30 3.69 2.49
CA PRO A 446 5.34 3.65 1.04
C PRO A 446 6.30 4.71 0.50
N VAL A 447 7.00 4.39 -0.59
CA VAL A 447 7.81 5.35 -1.35
C VAL A 447 7.31 5.35 -2.79
N LEU A 448 6.87 6.51 -3.28
CA LEU A 448 6.49 6.69 -4.68
C LEU A 448 6.86 8.09 -5.18
N ARG A 449 7.75 8.15 -6.17
CA ARG A 449 8.12 9.41 -6.85
C ARG A 449 8.11 9.22 -8.35
N ALA A 450 7.42 10.12 -9.05
CA ALA A 450 7.34 10.15 -10.50
C ALA A 450 7.55 11.57 -11.01
N GLU A 451 8.15 11.67 -12.20
CA GLU A 451 8.21 12.94 -12.93
C GLU A 451 6.81 13.33 -13.43
N PRO A 452 6.44 14.63 -13.42
CA PRO A 452 5.17 15.08 -13.94
C PRO A 452 4.94 14.67 -15.40
N THR A 453 3.81 14.02 -15.65
CA THR A 453 3.46 13.49 -16.98
C THR A 453 2.76 14.53 -17.86
N GLY A 454 2.27 15.61 -17.26
CA GLY A 454 1.42 16.61 -17.92
C GLY A 454 -0.05 16.19 -18.01
N HIS A 455 -0.41 15.09 -17.34
CA HIS A 455 -1.76 14.55 -17.25
C HIS A 455 -2.21 14.59 -15.78
N PRO A 456 -3.05 15.57 -15.37
CA PRO A 456 -3.30 15.85 -13.96
C PRO A 456 -3.82 14.67 -13.14
N LEU A 457 -4.64 13.78 -13.72
CA LEU A 457 -5.17 12.62 -12.99
C LEU A 457 -4.10 11.52 -12.86
N ILE A 458 -3.24 11.35 -13.86
CA ILE A 458 -2.08 10.45 -13.75
C ILE A 458 -1.10 10.99 -12.70
N ASP A 459 -0.85 12.30 -12.70
CA ASP A 459 0.05 12.93 -11.73
C ASP A 459 -0.51 12.84 -10.29
N GLU A 460 -1.83 12.94 -10.12
CA GLU A 460 -2.50 12.69 -8.84
C GLU A 460 -2.45 11.22 -8.42
N LEU A 461 -2.63 10.28 -9.36
CA LEU A 461 -2.51 8.83 -9.15
C LEU A 461 -1.11 8.42 -8.67
N LEU A 462 -0.07 9.10 -9.17
CA LEU A 462 1.33 8.80 -8.87
C LEU A 462 1.86 9.52 -7.62
N ARG A 463 0.98 10.20 -6.86
CA ARG A 463 1.35 10.75 -5.55
C ARG A 463 1.65 9.64 -4.55
N GLU A 464 2.62 9.90 -3.68
CA GLU A 464 2.97 9.00 -2.59
C GLU A 464 1.74 8.70 -1.70
N PRO A 465 1.36 7.41 -1.55
CA PRO A 465 0.19 7.06 -0.77
C PRO A 465 0.45 7.29 0.72
N PRO A 466 -0.61 7.58 1.51
CA PRO A 466 -0.46 7.81 2.93
C PRO A 466 0.04 6.55 3.64
N LYS A 467 0.80 6.74 4.72
CA LYS A 467 1.34 5.63 5.54
C LYS A 467 0.26 4.83 6.26
N TRP A 468 -0.92 5.42 6.46
CA TRP A 468 -2.07 4.81 7.10
C TRP A 468 -3.33 5.03 6.27
N ARG A 469 -4.38 4.29 6.62
CA ARG A 469 -5.67 4.33 5.96
C ARG A 469 -6.81 4.57 6.95
N TRP A 470 -7.90 5.10 6.45
CA TRP A 470 -9.23 4.96 7.06
C TRP A 470 -10.08 3.93 6.30
N ASP A 471 -11.26 3.60 6.83
CA ASP A 471 -12.10 2.49 6.34
C ASP A 471 -12.38 2.58 4.83
N ASP A 472 -12.58 3.80 4.32
CA ASP A 472 -12.98 4.07 2.94
C ASP A 472 -11.86 3.94 1.89
N HIS A 473 -10.60 3.78 2.31
CA HIS A 473 -9.45 3.86 1.38
C HIS A 473 -9.34 2.69 0.38
N GLY A 474 -10.01 1.57 0.63
CA GLY A 474 -9.72 0.28 -0.03
C GLY A 474 -10.84 -0.33 -0.88
N TYR A 475 -11.99 0.33 -1.05
CA TYR A 475 -13.18 -0.29 -1.66
C TYR A 475 -12.96 -0.87 -3.07
N ALA A 476 -12.07 -0.26 -3.86
CA ALA A 476 -11.82 -0.67 -5.25
C ALA A 476 -10.46 -1.38 -5.45
N MET A 477 -9.83 -1.92 -4.41
CA MET A 477 -8.48 -2.54 -4.50
C MET A 477 -8.33 -3.59 -5.59
N GLY A 478 -9.37 -4.38 -5.85
CA GLY A 478 -9.38 -5.38 -6.93
C GLY A 478 -9.32 -4.80 -8.35
N TRP A 479 -9.55 -3.50 -8.52
CA TRP A 479 -9.48 -2.82 -9.82
C TRP A 479 -8.07 -2.35 -10.16
N TRP A 480 -7.24 -2.05 -9.16
CA TRP A 480 -6.00 -1.29 -9.34
C TRP A 480 -5.00 -1.96 -10.30
N PRO A 481 -4.82 -3.31 -10.32
CA PRO A 481 -3.97 -3.97 -11.31
C PRO A 481 -4.44 -3.73 -12.75
N SER A 482 -5.76 -3.59 -12.98
CA SER A 482 -6.32 -3.29 -14.31
C SER A 482 -6.24 -1.81 -14.70
N ILE A 483 -5.99 -0.92 -13.73
CA ILE A 483 -5.76 0.51 -13.97
C ILE A 483 -4.33 0.74 -14.45
N LEU A 484 -3.38 0.02 -13.84
CA LEU A 484 -1.93 0.10 -14.09
C LEU A 484 -1.35 -1.28 -14.49
N PRO A 485 -1.84 -1.90 -15.57
CA PRO A 485 -1.46 -3.27 -15.91
C PRO A 485 0.01 -3.41 -16.31
N SER A 486 0.71 -2.30 -16.59
CA SER A 486 2.13 -2.23 -16.95
C SER A 486 3.07 -1.73 -15.84
N HIS A 487 2.53 -1.44 -14.64
CA HIS A 487 3.26 -0.82 -13.52
C HIS A 487 2.87 -1.47 -12.19
N ARG A 488 3.01 -2.80 -12.11
CA ARG A 488 2.60 -3.58 -10.92
C ARG A 488 3.20 -3.05 -9.61
N GLU A 489 4.44 -2.55 -9.61
CA GLU A 489 5.09 -2.08 -8.39
C GLU A 489 4.38 -0.84 -7.82
N VAL A 490 3.87 0.06 -8.67
CA VAL A 490 3.08 1.21 -8.23
C VAL A 490 1.79 0.76 -7.54
N VAL A 491 1.16 -0.30 -8.05
CA VAL A 491 -0.03 -0.91 -7.43
C VAL A 491 0.34 -1.52 -6.07
N SER A 492 1.45 -2.26 -6.00
CA SER A 492 1.98 -2.85 -4.77
C SER A 492 2.24 -1.81 -3.69
N VAL A 493 2.85 -0.66 -4.02
CA VAL A 493 3.08 0.44 -3.09
C VAL A 493 1.76 0.96 -2.50
N ASN A 494 0.70 1.05 -3.32
CA ASN A 494 -0.63 1.46 -2.87
C ASN A 494 -1.34 0.41 -1.99
N TYR A 495 -0.92 -0.87 -2.04
CA TYR A 495 -1.44 -1.91 -1.14
C TYR A 495 -0.80 -1.90 0.25
N LEU A 496 0.40 -1.32 0.43
CA LEU A 496 1.13 -1.35 1.70
C LEU A 496 0.33 -0.82 2.90
N PRO A 497 -0.43 0.30 2.81
CA PRO A 497 -1.25 0.79 3.93
C PRO A 497 -2.35 -0.19 4.36
N HIS A 498 -2.66 -1.19 3.54
CA HIS A 498 -3.70 -2.20 3.74
C HIS A 498 -3.15 -3.57 4.16
N LEU A 499 -1.82 -3.75 4.23
CA LEU A 499 -1.18 -5.07 4.37
C LEU A 499 -1.03 -5.52 5.83
N LEU A 500 -0.36 -4.75 6.71
CA LEU A 500 0.01 -5.16 8.08
C LEU A 500 -0.93 -4.63 9.19
N TYR A 501 -2.22 -4.53 8.92
CA TYR A 501 -3.17 -3.93 9.87
C TYR A 501 -3.39 -4.82 11.11
N GLN A 502 -3.19 -4.25 12.31
CA GLN A 502 -3.11 -5.01 13.57
C GLN A 502 -4.46 -5.26 14.27
N TRP A 503 -5.51 -4.53 13.92
CA TRP A 503 -6.81 -4.60 14.62
C TRP A 503 -7.93 -5.28 13.81
N ASN A 504 -7.71 -5.56 12.52
CA ASN A 504 -8.59 -6.30 11.60
C ASN A 504 -7.74 -7.16 10.63
N GLN A 505 -8.35 -8.09 9.90
CA GLN A 505 -7.70 -8.82 8.79
C GLN A 505 -7.08 -7.84 7.76
N PRO A 506 -6.02 -8.25 7.01
CA PRO A 506 -5.48 -7.44 5.92
C PRO A 506 -6.57 -7.07 4.92
N GLY A 507 -6.50 -5.85 4.37
CA GLY A 507 -7.38 -5.45 3.26
C GLY A 507 -6.94 -6.03 1.92
N VAL A 508 -5.68 -6.49 1.83
CA VAL A 508 -5.13 -7.11 0.62
C VAL A 508 -5.55 -8.58 0.60
N TYR A 509 -6.25 -8.97 -0.47
CA TYR A 509 -6.76 -10.32 -0.64
C TYR A 509 -6.00 -11.09 -1.74
N PRO A 510 -6.06 -12.43 -1.73
CA PRO A 510 -5.29 -13.27 -2.64
C PRO A 510 -5.55 -13.03 -4.14
N PRO A 511 -6.79 -12.76 -4.61
CA PRO A 511 -7.02 -12.41 -6.00
C PRO A 511 -6.25 -11.16 -6.47
N TYR A 512 -5.88 -10.27 -5.54
CA TYR A 512 -5.09 -9.08 -5.86
C TYR A 512 -3.64 -9.44 -6.15
N LEU A 513 -3.07 -10.40 -5.40
CA LEU A 513 -1.74 -10.94 -5.67
C LEU A 513 -1.71 -11.72 -6.99
N GLU A 514 -2.74 -12.51 -7.30
CA GLU A 514 -2.87 -13.19 -8.59
C GLU A 514 -2.87 -12.18 -9.75
N ALA A 515 -3.63 -11.09 -9.62
CA ALA A 515 -3.66 -10.02 -10.60
C ALA A 515 -2.31 -9.27 -10.74
N LEU A 516 -1.56 -9.08 -9.65
CA LEU A 516 -0.19 -8.54 -9.69
C LEU A 516 0.80 -9.47 -10.41
N ALA A 517 0.64 -10.79 -10.23
CA ALA A 517 1.45 -11.78 -10.93
C ALA A 517 1.14 -11.80 -12.44
N ASP A 518 -0.11 -11.51 -12.82
CA ASP A 518 -0.53 -11.43 -14.22
C ASP A 518 -0.17 -10.11 -14.91
N ALA A 519 -0.05 -9.02 -14.15
CA ALA A 519 0.39 -7.71 -14.64
C ALA A 519 1.84 -7.72 -15.16
N ASP A 520 2.20 -6.63 -15.85
CA ASP A 520 3.54 -6.34 -16.35
C ASP A 520 4.23 -5.25 -15.51
N GLY A 521 5.49 -4.97 -15.83
CA GLY A 521 6.32 -3.97 -15.14
C GLY A 521 7.28 -4.57 -14.12
N PRO A 522 8.16 -3.74 -13.54
CA PRO A 522 9.20 -4.17 -12.62
C PRO A 522 8.62 -4.77 -11.33
N VAL A 523 9.41 -5.60 -10.68
CA VAL A 523 9.15 -6.14 -9.34
C VAL A 523 10.17 -5.52 -8.41
N GLY A 524 9.70 -4.80 -7.40
CA GLY A 524 10.50 -4.21 -6.36
C GLY A 524 10.13 -4.75 -4.99
N ASP A 525 10.63 -4.08 -3.95
CA ASP A 525 10.47 -4.51 -2.56
C ASP A 525 9.00 -4.56 -2.13
N ALA A 526 8.10 -3.74 -2.69
CA ALA A 526 6.69 -3.74 -2.30
C ALA A 526 5.97 -4.98 -2.81
N THR A 527 6.18 -5.36 -4.08
CA THR A 527 5.64 -6.62 -4.61
C THR A 527 6.26 -7.83 -3.89
N ALA A 528 7.57 -7.79 -3.63
CA ALA A 528 8.26 -8.84 -2.88
C ALA A 528 7.70 -9.02 -1.46
N LEU A 529 7.39 -7.92 -0.76
CA LEU A 529 6.79 -7.93 0.57
C LEU A 529 5.38 -8.54 0.57
N ILE A 530 4.54 -8.19 -0.41
CA ILE A 530 3.19 -8.77 -0.50
C ILE A 530 3.28 -10.28 -0.73
N LEU A 531 4.16 -10.74 -1.62
CA LEU A 531 4.38 -12.19 -1.81
C LEU A 531 4.92 -12.84 -0.53
N ALA A 532 5.89 -12.23 0.14
CA ALA A 532 6.44 -12.69 1.42
C ALA A 532 5.37 -12.82 2.50
N TYR A 533 4.45 -11.85 2.58
CA TYR A 533 3.31 -11.86 3.49
C TYR A 533 2.45 -13.11 3.27
N PHE A 534 2.03 -13.38 2.03
CA PHE A 534 1.20 -14.55 1.74
C PHE A 534 1.96 -15.88 1.89
N LEU A 535 3.27 -15.91 1.63
CA LEU A 535 4.13 -17.06 1.94
C LEU A 535 4.16 -17.38 3.45
N ALA A 536 4.15 -16.34 4.28
CA ALA A 536 4.15 -16.45 5.74
C ALA A 536 2.77 -16.77 6.33
N GLU A 537 1.70 -16.18 5.80
CA GLU A 537 0.32 -16.45 6.20
C GLU A 537 -0.12 -17.86 5.79
N ARG A 538 0.35 -18.33 4.60
CA ARG A 538 0.03 -19.63 4.00
C ARG A 538 -1.48 -19.87 3.80
N ARG A 539 -2.29 -18.80 3.83
CA ARG A 539 -3.73 -18.85 3.55
C ARG A 539 -4.14 -17.70 2.64
N PRO A 540 -4.70 -18.01 1.46
CA PRO A 540 -4.77 -19.31 0.79
C PRO A 540 -3.37 -19.79 0.37
N ASP A 541 -3.27 -20.89 -0.37
CA ASP A 541 -1.99 -21.43 -0.82
C ASP A 541 -1.24 -20.41 -1.71
N PRO A 542 -0.05 -19.93 -1.28
CA PRO A 542 0.73 -18.94 -2.01
C PRO A 542 1.61 -19.54 -3.13
N VAL A 543 1.77 -20.87 -3.16
CA VAL A 543 2.70 -21.56 -4.07
C VAL A 543 2.34 -21.34 -5.55
N PRO A 544 1.06 -21.41 -5.98
CA PRO A 544 0.70 -21.18 -7.39
C PRO A 544 1.13 -19.81 -7.92
N VAL A 545 1.04 -18.75 -7.11
CA VAL A 545 1.47 -17.41 -7.50
C VAL A 545 2.99 -17.33 -7.60
N LEU A 546 3.73 -17.90 -6.65
CA LEU A 546 5.19 -17.94 -6.72
C LEU A 546 5.67 -18.67 -7.98
N LEU A 547 5.07 -19.83 -8.29
CA LEU A 547 5.38 -20.59 -9.51
C LEU A 547 5.04 -19.77 -10.77
N ARG A 548 3.94 -19.01 -10.74
CA ARG A 548 3.56 -18.10 -11.83
C ARG A 548 4.59 -17.02 -12.08
N MET A 549 4.97 -16.28 -11.05
CA MET A 549 5.99 -15.23 -11.17
C MET A 549 7.34 -15.81 -11.61
N THR A 550 7.68 -17.01 -11.13
CA THR A 550 8.89 -17.74 -11.55
C THR A 550 8.85 -18.09 -13.04
N SER A 551 7.74 -18.66 -13.53
CA SER A 551 7.59 -19.06 -14.93
C SER A 551 7.68 -17.89 -15.91
N ARG A 552 7.28 -16.69 -15.48
CA ARG A 552 7.35 -15.44 -16.26
C ARG A 552 8.69 -14.70 -16.11
N GLY A 553 9.62 -15.22 -15.31
CA GLY A 553 10.88 -14.53 -15.00
C GLY A 553 10.70 -13.22 -14.23
N ALA A 554 9.58 -13.07 -13.52
CA ALA A 554 9.20 -11.85 -12.80
C ALA A 554 9.40 -11.94 -11.28
N LEU A 555 10.04 -13.00 -10.78
CA LEU A 555 10.28 -13.18 -9.34
C LEU A 555 11.65 -12.60 -8.94
N ASP A 556 11.65 -11.56 -8.11
CA ASP A 556 12.85 -11.14 -7.38
C ASP A 556 13.00 -11.99 -6.10
N ALA A 557 13.66 -13.14 -6.24
CA ALA A 557 13.89 -14.09 -5.16
C ALA A 557 14.69 -13.49 -3.99
N GLU A 558 15.65 -12.60 -4.29
CA GLU A 558 16.49 -11.97 -3.29
C GLU A 558 15.66 -11.03 -2.41
N ALA A 559 14.87 -10.16 -3.04
CA ALA A 559 13.97 -9.24 -2.35
C ALA A 559 12.95 -10.00 -1.49
N VAL A 560 12.35 -11.08 -2.00
CA VAL A 560 11.41 -11.91 -1.22
C VAL A 560 12.09 -12.49 0.02
N GLY A 561 13.34 -12.97 -0.09
CA GLY A 561 14.13 -13.44 1.04
C GLY A 561 14.36 -12.37 2.11
N ARG A 562 14.74 -11.16 1.70
CA ARG A 562 14.93 -10.01 2.61
C ARG A 562 13.62 -9.62 3.31
N GLN A 563 12.51 -9.53 2.57
CA GLN A 563 11.21 -9.16 3.14
C GLN A 563 10.65 -10.24 4.09
N LEU A 564 10.88 -11.53 3.80
CA LEU A 564 10.56 -12.63 4.72
C LEU A 564 11.33 -12.51 6.03
N ALA A 565 12.62 -12.14 5.99
CA ALA A 565 13.42 -11.96 7.19
C ALA A 565 12.83 -10.86 8.09
N LEU A 566 12.48 -9.72 7.49
CA LEU A 566 11.90 -8.58 8.20
C LEU A 566 10.52 -8.93 8.80
N LEU A 567 9.66 -9.63 8.05
CA LEU A 567 8.38 -10.12 8.56
C LEU A 567 8.58 -11.04 9.77
N ILE A 568 9.43 -12.06 9.67
CA ILE A 568 9.64 -13.04 10.75
C ILE A 568 10.27 -12.39 11.99
N ARG A 569 11.19 -11.43 11.82
CA ARG A 569 11.87 -10.79 12.95
C ARG A 569 11.02 -9.76 13.68
N HIS A 570 10.19 -9.01 12.95
CA HIS A 570 9.58 -7.79 13.49
C HIS A 570 8.05 -7.86 13.60
N THR A 571 7.43 -8.97 13.18
CA THR A 571 5.98 -9.15 13.25
C THR A 571 5.60 -10.48 13.93
N TRP A 572 4.33 -10.85 13.87
CA TRP A 572 3.79 -12.09 14.44
C TRP A 572 3.98 -13.33 13.55
N PHE A 573 4.63 -13.20 12.40
CA PHE A 573 4.81 -14.30 11.46
C PHE A 573 5.85 -15.31 11.93
N GLU A 574 5.54 -16.59 11.71
CA GLU A 574 6.38 -17.71 12.10
C GLU A 574 7.18 -18.25 10.90
N LEU A 575 8.39 -18.75 11.15
CA LEU A 575 9.27 -19.31 10.11
C LEU A 575 8.71 -20.61 9.50
N ARG A 576 8.02 -21.44 10.29
CA ARG A 576 7.64 -22.79 9.86
C ARG A 576 6.64 -22.82 8.69
N PRO A 577 5.56 -22.00 8.66
CA PRO A 577 4.71 -21.85 7.49
C PRO A 577 5.48 -21.50 6.21
N VAL A 578 6.41 -20.55 6.30
CA VAL A 578 7.27 -20.11 5.19
C VAL A 578 8.09 -21.27 4.64
N LEU A 579 8.82 -21.99 5.51
CA LEU A 579 9.65 -23.12 5.08
C LEU A 579 8.84 -24.21 4.38
N ALA A 580 7.61 -24.44 4.81
CA ALA A 580 6.76 -25.44 4.20
C ALA A 580 6.19 -24.96 2.84
N SER A 581 5.91 -23.66 2.64
CA SER A 581 5.53 -23.09 1.33
C SER A 581 6.70 -23.16 0.35
N LEU A 582 7.90 -22.79 0.82
CA LEU A 582 9.14 -22.84 0.03
C LEU A 582 9.51 -24.27 -0.37
N ARG A 583 9.38 -25.24 0.56
CA ARG A 583 9.61 -26.66 0.25
C ARG A 583 8.66 -27.14 -0.84
N GLU A 584 7.39 -26.79 -0.75
CA GLU A 584 6.38 -27.18 -1.73
C GLU A 584 6.67 -26.58 -3.10
N ALA A 585 6.96 -25.29 -3.18
CA ALA A 585 7.36 -24.62 -4.42
C ALA A 585 8.62 -25.24 -5.05
N ALA A 586 9.63 -25.59 -4.24
CA ALA A 586 10.85 -26.20 -4.74
C ALA A 586 10.61 -27.57 -5.40
N HIS A 587 9.73 -28.40 -4.81
CA HIS A 587 9.35 -29.69 -5.41
C HIS A 587 8.49 -29.53 -6.67
N GLN A 588 7.86 -28.37 -6.87
CA GLN A 588 7.07 -28.04 -8.07
C GLN A 588 7.87 -27.26 -9.13
N GLY A 589 9.20 -27.25 -9.03
CA GLY A 589 10.11 -26.76 -10.07
C GLY A 589 10.80 -25.44 -9.77
N ALA A 590 10.40 -24.68 -8.74
CA ALA A 590 11.04 -23.40 -8.38
C ALA A 590 12.27 -23.54 -7.45
N HIS A 591 12.94 -24.69 -7.47
CA HIS A 591 14.07 -25.01 -6.58
C HIS A 591 15.25 -24.01 -6.68
N GLU A 592 15.55 -23.46 -7.86
CA GLU A 592 16.55 -22.40 -8.04
C GLU A 592 16.14 -21.10 -7.34
N GLN A 593 14.90 -20.66 -7.54
CA GLN A 593 14.39 -19.42 -6.94
C GLN A 593 14.24 -19.57 -5.42
N VAL A 594 13.79 -20.73 -4.94
CA VAL A 594 13.69 -21.01 -3.51
C VAL A 594 15.07 -21.05 -2.86
N TRP A 595 16.09 -21.56 -3.54
CA TRP A 595 17.48 -21.46 -3.07
C TRP A 595 17.90 -20.00 -2.87
N GLU A 596 17.67 -19.13 -3.86
CA GLU A 596 18.03 -17.71 -3.75
C GLU A 596 17.22 -16.99 -2.65
N ILE A 597 15.93 -17.30 -2.48
CA ILE A 597 15.12 -16.80 -1.34
C ILE A 597 15.78 -17.21 -0.01
N LEU A 598 16.13 -18.48 0.17
CA LEU A 598 16.74 -18.96 1.42
C LEU A 598 18.13 -18.38 1.63
N ARG A 599 18.92 -18.22 0.57
CA ARG A 599 20.26 -17.63 0.62
C ARG A 599 20.21 -16.21 1.20
N SER A 600 19.23 -15.42 0.79
CA SER A 600 19.04 -14.04 1.29
C SER A 600 18.33 -13.97 2.63
N LEU A 601 17.48 -14.96 2.95
CA LEU A 601 16.78 -15.05 4.23
C LEU A 601 17.72 -15.47 5.38
N LEU A 602 18.65 -16.41 5.14
CA LEU A 602 19.47 -17.01 6.20
C LEU A 602 20.33 -16.04 7.02
N PRO A 603 21.03 -15.04 6.42
CA PRO A 603 21.83 -14.06 7.16
C PRO A 603 21.08 -13.42 8.33
N ASP A 604 19.86 -12.97 8.06
CA ASP A 604 19.03 -12.30 9.04
C ASP A 604 18.19 -13.30 9.85
N LEU A 605 17.90 -14.50 9.34
CA LEU A 605 17.12 -15.48 10.09
C LEU A 605 17.91 -16.18 11.19
N LEU A 606 19.20 -16.43 10.99
CA LEU A 606 19.99 -17.24 11.92
C LEU A 606 20.27 -16.50 13.24
N PRO A 607 20.44 -17.25 14.36
CA PRO A 607 20.63 -16.64 15.67
C PRO A 607 21.83 -15.69 15.70
N SER A 608 21.64 -14.52 16.30
CA SER A 608 22.69 -13.56 16.59
C SER A 608 23.64 -14.07 17.69
N ALA A 609 24.78 -13.41 17.89
CA ALA A 609 25.73 -13.78 18.93
C ALA A 609 25.08 -13.76 20.33
N GLY A 610 25.03 -14.93 20.98
CA GLY A 610 24.42 -15.11 22.30
C GLY A 610 23.00 -15.72 22.29
N GLU A 611 22.35 -15.75 21.14
CA GLU A 611 21.06 -16.42 20.95
C GLU A 611 21.26 -17.93 20.75
N ARG A 612 20.27 -18.72 21.19
CA ARG A 612 20.32 -20.19 21.02
C ARG A 612 19.55 -20.60 19.76
N PRO A 613 20.12 -21.45 18.90
CA PRO A 613 19.37 -22.04 17.79
C PRO A 613 18.21 -22.88 18.31
N ASN A 614 17.13 -22.93 17.53
CA ASN A 614 15.94 -23.70 17.83
C ASN A 614 15.71 -24.72 16.69
N VAL A 615 14.57 -25.43 16.75
CA VAL A 615 14.25 -26.47 15.76
C VAL A 615 14.02 -25.85 14.37
N THR A 616 13.34 -24.71 14.26
CA THR A 616 13.02 -24.10 12.96
C THR A 616 14.26 -23.52 12.28
N HIS A 617 15.24 -23.00 13.03
CA HIS A 617 16.57 -22.66 12.50
C HIS A 617 17.27 -23.89 11.89
N THR A 618 17.14 -25.05 12.53
CA THR A 618 17.70 -26.30 12.02
C THR A 618 16.97 -26.75 10.74
N GLU A 619 15.65 -26.66 10.71
CA GLU A 619 14.83 -26.98 9.53
C GLU A 619 15.18 -26.08 8.32
N ALA A 620 15.38 -24.78 8.54
CA ALA A 620 15.75 -23.82 7.51
C ALA A 620 17.10 -24.17 6.87
N VAL A 621 18.13 -24.41 7.68
CA VAL A 621 19.47 -24.78 7.18
C VAL A 621 19.45 -26.14 6.51
N THR A 622 18.65 -27.09 7.02
CA THR A 622 18.48 -28.41 6.36
C THR A 622 17.91 -28.24 4.96
N LEU A 623 16.82 -27.47 4.81
CA LEU A 623 16.21 -27.20 3.51
C LEU A 623 17.18 -26.49 2.56
N ALA A 624 17.93 -25.51 3.05
CA ALA A 624 18.93 -24.81 2.26
C ALA A 624 20.07 -25.75 1.80
N ALA A 625 20.52 -26.67 2.66
CA ALA A 625 21.53 -27.67 2.28
C ALA A 625 21.02 -28.64 1.20
N ASP A 626 19.77 -29.08 1.31
CA ASP A 626 19.14 -29.94 0.30
C ASP A 626 19.07 -29.20 -1.05
N LEU A 627 18.61 -27.95 -1.06
CA LEU A 627 18.51 -27.13 -2.27
C LEU A 627 19.86 -26.76 -2.87
N ALA A 628 20.85 -26.40 -2.05
CA ALA A 628 22.22 -26.14 -2.51
C ALA A 628 22.80 -27.35 -3.26
N ALA A 629 22.51 -28.57 -2.78
CA ALA A 629 22.89 -29.78 -3.47
C ALA A 629 22.13 -29.98 -4.79
N TRP A 630 20.82 -29.71 -4.82
CA TRP A 630 19.99 -29.84 -6.03
C TRP A 630 20.43 -28.89 -7.15
N VAL A 631 20.72 -27.64 -6.81
CA VAL A 631 21.07 -26.58 -7.78
C VAL A 631 22.58 -26.46 -8.04
N GLY A 632 23.40 -27.25 -7.33
CA GLY A 632 24.86 -27.14 -7.41
C GLY A 632 25.40 -25.78 -6.93
N ALA A 633 24.74 -25.17 -5.95
CA ALA A 633 25.07 -23.83 -5.46
C ALA A 633 26.50 -23.74 -4.94
N ARG A 634 27.09 -22.56 -5.07
CA ARG A 634 28.45 -22.23 -4.59
C ARG A 634 28.47 -20.83 -3.99
N GLY A 635 29.49 -20.56 -3.19
CA GLY A 635 29.73 -19.26 -2.57
C GLY A 635 29.38 -19.24 -1.10
N GLU A 636 30.23 -18.62 -0.30
CA GLU A 636 30.13 -18.62 1.16
C GLU A 636 28.91 -17.83 1.66
N ILE A 637 28.28 -18.34 2.71
CA ILE A 637 27.33 -17.60 3.56
C ILE A 637 28.02 -17.40 4.92
N PRO A 638 28.56 -16.21 5.24
CA PRO A 638 29.43 -16.00 6.40
C PRO A 638 28.82 -16.42 7.75
N VAL A 639 27.52 -16.15 7.96
CA VAL A 639 26.82 -16.53 9.20
C VAL A 639 26.74 -18.06 9.36
N VAL A 640 26.59 -18.81 8.26
CA VAL A 640 26.55 -20.27 8.26
C VAL A 640 27.94 -20.83 8.59
N SER A 641 29.00 -20.27 8.00
CA SER A 641 30.39 -20.63 8.31
C SER A 641 30.72 -20.40 9.78
N ALA A 642 30.27 -19.27 10.35
CA ALA A 642 30.48 -18.93 11.76
C ALA A 642 29.79 -19.95 12.69
N HIS A 643 28.52 -20.29 12.44
CA HIS A 643 27.78 -21.30 13.21
C HIS A 643 28.35 -22.72 13.02
N ALA A 644 28.90 -23.04 11.84
CA ALA A 644 29.59 -24.30 11.61
C ALA A 644 30.93 -24.38 12.39
N ALA A 645 31.62 -23.26 12.61
CA ALA A 645 32.90 -23.20 13.32
C ALA A 645 32.74 -23.29 14.86
N THR A 646 31.74 -22.61 15.43
CA THR A 646 31.47 -22.62 16.89
C THR A 646 31.00 -23.99 17.40
N GLY A 647 30.42 -24.82 16.52
CA GLY A 647 30.04 -26.20 16.80
C GLY A 647 31.20 -27.13 17.21
N ARG A 648 32.47 -26.74 17.04
CA ARG A 648 33.62 -27.58 17.47
C ARG A 648 33.69 -27.79 18.99
N ALA A 649 33.10 -26.90 19.80
CA ALA A 649 32.97 -27.07 21.25
C ALA A 649 31.74 -27.91 21.67
N SER A 650 30.79 -28.12 20.74
CA SER A 650 29.50 -28.79 20.93
C SER A 650 29.31 -29.81 19.78
N ARG A 651 30.07 -30.91 19.81
CA ARG A 651 30.03 -32.02 18.83
C ARG A 651 28.66 -32.75 18.73
N GLY A 652 27.55 -32.16 19.19
CA GLY A 652 26.26 -32.85 19.31
C GLY A 652 25.01 -32.07 18.87
N SER A 653 25.10 -30.79 18.47
CA SER A 653 23.90 -30.07 18.02
C SER A 653 23.59 -30.36 16.55
N ARG A 654 22.36 -30.79 16.25
CA ARG A 654 21.90 -31.02 14.87
C ARG A 654 22.08 -29.78 13.99
N PHE A 655 21.75 -28.60 14.53
CA PHE A 655 21.93 -27.31 13.86
C PHE A 655 23.35 -27.11 13.31
N ALA A 656 24.37 -27.27 14.16
CA ALA A 656 25.76 -27.03 13.76
C ALA A 656 26.24 -28.01 12.68
N ARG A 657 25.72 -29.24 12.66
CA ARG A 657 26.02 -30.22 11.60
C ARG A 657 25.39 -29.83 10.27
N GLU A 658 24.13 -29.37 10.27
CA GLU A 658 23.50 -28.89 9.04
C GLU A 658 24.19 -27.62 8.52
N CYS A 659 24.65 -26.70 9.39
CA CYS A 659 25.46 -25.55 8.96
C CYS A 659 26.78 -25.98 8.33
N ALA A 660 27.46 -26.99 8.91
CA ALA A 660 28.69 -27.53 8.32
C ALA A 660 28.42 -28.20 6.97
N ARG A 661 27.34 -28.98 6.85
CA ARG A 661 26.92 -29.60 5.60
C ARG A 661 26.67 -28.55 4.51
N LEU A 662 25.90 -27.51 4.82
CA LEU A 662 25.63 -26.41 3.88
C LEU A 662 26.93 -25.71 3.46
N ARG A 663 27.80 -25.35 4.42
CA ARG A 663 29.10 -24.71 4.11
C ARG A 663 29.93 -25.59 3.17
N ASP A 664 30.03 -26.88 3.44
CA ASP A 664 30.87 -27.79 2.66
C ASP A 664 30.33 -27.97 1.23
N LEU A 665 29.00 -28.05 1.06
CA LEU A 665 28.35 -28.06 -0.27
C LEU A 665 28.64 -26.78 -1.07
N LEU A 666 28.65 -25.63 -0.41
CA LEU A 666 28.92 -24.33 -1.05
C LEU A 666 30.40 -24.12 -1.40
N ALA A 667 31.31 -24.82 -0.71
CA ALA A 667 32.75 -24.76 -0.96
C ALA A 667 33.19 -25.61 -2.17
N GLY A 668 32.44 -26.67 -2.50
CA GLY A 668 32.66 -27.50 -3.69
C GLY A 668 33.13 -28.91 -3.38
#